data_AF-A0A1G8GVI5-F1
#
_entry.id   AF-A0A1G8GVI5-F1
#
_cell.length_a   1.000
_cell.length_b   1.000
_cell.length_c   1.000
_cell.angle_alpha   90.00
_cell.angle_beta   90.00
_cell.angle_gamma   90.00
#
_symmetry.space_group_name_H-M   'P 1'
#
loop_
_entity.id
_entity.type
_entity.pdbx_description
1 polymer ?
#
loop_
_entity_poly.entity_id
_entity_poly.type
_entity_poly.pdbx_seq_one_letter_code
_entity_poly.pdbx_strand_id
1 'polypeptide(L)'
;MIVAVAAHLYLWHRLVRATTRPGRIRRWLTALTVVLAALVPLRHDGSPLDLWNLCVTKRTHYANVPCEALPEGTTLRRRASGARCPVRIPHSLKPDKSPGYADIMTTPGRSAARRKPPHALTSGPFRRLWTAMSIHGLGDWLSLVALTAVAGTLTAGSGYRAQALAVGGVLLAKLLPAVLLGPPAAALAGRFDRRLTMAGANLAMFALVLSVPLVGTYLWTIIAVVLLELAALLWAPAKDSAVASLVPKERLTSARSLNLLAAYGTAPVAAALFVVVAVATDLGRSLSPGFTARPTDVALLVNAAIYLASAACLLTLKIPPGQASAVPVPSILRQITAGWRHLAADRPVRGLIVGMLGAVAAVGAVVSVARTHIGPGALGGGDAAYGTLLGAVFLGMAFGLSLGPRTLRELSRGRLFGLSIISVGVLLAAAALIHNLVVVVLLTGALAACAGIAWSVGLSAVDAQAGDLGRGRTLSFLQAGARAALIVAVLVAAPLAGLFGHHVVRIAPDVVYRFDGANLVLLVCGLLSVVLGIVSLRHVEGRGGAPLATDLFEALRGRKPVAHSEDDDTGGLFIAFEGGEGSGKTTQSRLLAIWLRDQGFDVVQTREPGSTKVGMRLRAILLDAAHQGLSARSEALLYSADRAEHVEKVIRPALQRGALVVTDRYIDSSLAYQGAGRALDSSEVAKLNEWATGGLLPDLTVLIDVPPSIGLTRFASPADRIEAEPLEFHERVRREFRALAAAAPDRYLVVDGTLPQEEVSRIIQDHVREILPDPVPQESEDSTGTMPAIRD
;
A
#
# COMPACT_ATOMS: atom_id res chain seq x y z
N MET A 1 -34.23 -19.07 10.40
CA MET A 1 -32.82 -19.32 10.77
C MET A 1 -32.10 -20.30 9.83
N ILE A 2 -32.53 -21.56 9.65
CA ILE A 2 -31.95 -22.52 8.67
C ILE A 2 -32.02 -21.98 7.23
N VAL A 3 -33.12 -21.30 6.88
CA VAL A 3 -33.30 -20.63 5.58
C VAL A 3 -32.32 -19.47 5.37
N ALA A 4 -31.92 -18.75 6.42
CA ALA A 4 -30.94 -17.67 6.32
C ALA A 4 -29.51 -18.20 6.13
N VAL A 5 -29.17 -19.30 6.81
CA VAL A 5 -27.90 -20.01 6.63
C VAL A 5 -27.84 -20.67 5.23
N ALA A 6 -28.94 -21.26 4.76
CA ALA A 6 -29.06 -21.82 3.41
C ALA A 6 -29.01 -20.73 2.32
N ALA A 7 -29.68 -19.59 2.55
CA ALA A 7 -29.62 -18.43 1.66
C ALA A 7 -28.21 -17.83 1.62
N HIS A 8 -27.50 -17.80 2.75
CA HIS A 8 -26.11 -17.33 2.81
C HIS A 8 -25.15 -18.30 2.10
N LEU A 9 -25.27 -19.61 2.33
CA LEU A 9 -24.51 -20.64 1.59
C LEU A 9 -24.81 -20.60 0.08
N TYR A 10 -26.05 -20.33 -0.31
CA TYR A 10 -26.48 -20.19 -1.70
C TYR A 10 -25.95 -18.91 -2.36
N LEU A 11 -26.09 -17.75 -1.71
CA LEU A 11 -25.56 -16.48 -2.19
C LEU A 11 -24.03 -16.53 -2.29
N TRP A 12 -23.37 -17.08 -1.28
CA TRP A 12 -21.92 -17.21 -1.22
C TRP A 12 -21.40 -18.15 -2.31
N HIS A 13 -22.06 -19.29 -2.53
CA HIS A 13 -21.74 -20.20 -3.64
C HIS A 13 -21.95 -19.55 -5.02
N ARG A 14 -22.94 -18.66 -5.20
CA ARG A 14 -23.10 -17.87 -6.43
C ARG A 14 -22.05 -16.75 -6.56
N LEU A 15 -21.64 -16.13 -5.47
CA LEU A 15 -20.60 -15.08 -5.44
C LEU A 15 -19.25 -15.66 -5.89
N VAL A 16 -18.91 -16.87 -5.41
CA VAL A 16 -17.73 -17.64 -5.83
C VAL A 16 -17.77 -18.04 -7.31
N ARG A 17 -18.96 -18.23 -7.90
CA ARG A 17 -19.09 -18.44 -9.36
C ARG A 17 -19.00 -17.14 -10.14
N ALA A 18 -19.47 -16.01 -9.60
CA ALA A 18 -19.49 -14.72 -10.29
C ALA A 18 -18.10 -14.08 -10.44
N THR A 19 -17.18 -14.32 -9.50
CA THR A 19 -15.78 -13.84 -9.56
C THR A 19 -14.95 -14.50 -10.66
N THR A 20 -15.50 -15.50 -11.37
CA THR A 20 -14.81 -16.20 -12.48
C THR A 20 -15.07 -15.62 -13.87
N ARG A 21 -15.93 -14.58 -14.02
CA ARG A 21 -16.21 -13.93 -15.31
C ARG A 21 -16.35 -12.40 -15.17
N PRO A 22 -15.49 -11.58 -15.83
CA PRO A 22 -15.38 -10.14 -15.55
C PRO A 22 -16.61 -9.25 -15.84
N GLY A 23 -17.66 -9.75 -16.49
CA GLY A 23 -18.80 -8.92 -16.95
C GLY A 23 -20.00 -8.79 -15.98
N ARG A 24 -20.08 -9.59 -14.91
CA ARG A 24 -21.29 -9.65 -14.06
C ARG A 24 -21.23 -8.84 -12.75
N ILE A 25 -20.06 -8.34 -12.36
CA ILE A 25 -19.86 -7.60 -11.10
C ILE A 25 -20.70 -6.32 -11.07
N ARG A 26 -20.83 -5.63 -12.22
CA ARG A 26 -21.59 -4.38 -12.32
C ARG A 26 -23.09 -4.54 -12.05
N ARG A 27 -23.70 -5.65 -12.52
CA ARG A 27 -25.13 -5.96 -12.27
C ARG A 27 -25.40 -6.35 -10.81
N TRP A 28 -24.41 -6.92 -10.12
CA TRP A 28 -24.53 -7.28 -8.71
C TRP A 28 -24.40 -6.08 -7.78
N LEU A 29 -23.53 -5.11 -8.10
CA LEU A 29 -23.48 -3.84 -7.38
C LEU A 29 -24.83 -3.12 -7.47
N THR A 30 -25.46 -3.07 -8.65
CA THR A 30 -26.80 -2.48 -8.81
C THR A 30 -27.87 -3.20 -8.00
N ALA A 31 -27.84 -4.55 -7.95
CA ALA A 31 -28.79 -5.33 -7.15
C ALA A 31 -28.59 -5.15 -5.64
N LEU A 32 -27.34 -4.98 -5.18
CA LEU A 32 -27.02 -4.71 -3.77
C LEU A 32 -27.47 -3.31 -3.36
N THR A 33 -27.35 -2.30 -4.24
CA THR A 33 -27.85 -0.95 -4.00
C THR A 33 -29.39 -0.93 -3.88
N VAL A 34 -30.10 -1.74 -4.68
CA VAL A 34 -31.56 -1.87 -4.60
C VAL A 34 -32.01 -2.53 -3.30
N VAL A 35 -31.29 -3.55 -2.82
CA VAL A 35 -31.59 -4.20 -1.53
C VAL A 35 -31.25 -3.29 -0.34
N LEU A 36 -30.20 -2.48 -0.44
CA LEU A 36 -29.84 -1.48 0.58
C LEU A 36 -30.83 -0.30 0.61
N ALA A 37 -31.34 0.12 -0.55
CA ALA A 37 -32.38 1.16 -0.63
C ALA A 37 -33.73 0.70 -0.03
N ALA A 38 -34.02 -0.60 -0.07
CA ALA A 38 -35.22 -1.19 0.54
C ALA A 38 -35.16 -1.31 2.08
N LEU A 39 -34.02 -1.03 2.71
CA LEU A 39 -33.82 -1.12 4.17
C LEU A 39 -33.92 0.25 4.89
N VAL A 40 -34.25 1.33 4.16
CA VAL A 40 -34.51 2.66 4.75
C VAL A 40 -36.03 2.82 4.93
N PRO A 41 -36.54 3.03 6.16
CA PRO A 41 -37.97 3.25 6.36
C PRO A 41 -38.30 4.69 5.95
N LEU A 42 -38.88 4.87 4.76
CA LEU A 42 -39.53 6.14 4.40
C LEU A 42 -40.94 6.14 5.00
N ARG A 43 -41.16 7.10 5.90
CA ARG A 43 -42.47 7.43 6.48
C ARG A 43 -43.19 8.40 5.51
N HIS A 44 -44.48 8.18 5.34
CA HIS A 44 -45.52 8.96 4.65
C HIS A 44 -45.76 8.82 3.13
N ASP A 45 -46.96 8.27 2.86
CA ASP A 45 -48.03 8.65 1.92
C ASP A 45 -47.72 9.11 0.49
N GLY A 46 -48.03 8.23 -0.46
CA GLY A 46 -48.17 8.53 -1.89
C GLY A 46 -48.04 7.27 -2.77
N SER A 47 -49.03 7.01 -3.62
CA SER A 47 -49.18 5.81 -4.46
C SER A 47 -48.03 5.57 -5.47
N PRO A 48 -47.65 4.32 -5.80
CA PRO A 48 -46.49 4.03 -6.64
C PRO A 48 -46.87 3.66 -8.08
N LEU A 49 -46.75 4.60 -9.02
CA LEU A 49 -46.65 4.37 -10.47
C LEU A 49 -46.24 5.70 -11.11
N ASP A 50 -44.92 5.96 -11.26
CA ASP A 50 -44.41 6.94 -12.26
C ASP A 50 -42.86 7.04 -12.37
N LEU A 51 -42.07 6.42 -11.48
CA LEU A 51 -40.60 6.59 -11.51
C LEU A 51 -39.81 5.66 -12.46
N TRP A 52 -40.48 4.93 -13.37
CA TRP A 52 -39.79 4.05 -14.34
C TRP A 52 -39.39 4.76 -15.64
N ASN A 53 -40.05 5.88 -16.02
CA ASN A 53 -39.95 6.41 -17.38
C ASN A 53 -38.96 7.56 -17.62
N LEU A 54 -38.15 7.98 -16.63
CA LEU A 54 -37.27 9.15 -16.81
C LEU A 54 -35.77 8.88 -17.02
N CYS A 55 -35.31 7.63 -17.11
CA CYS A 55 -33.86 7.34 -17.20
C CYS A 55 -33.38 6.62 -18.47
N VAL A 56 -34.24 6.47 -19.49
CA VAL A 56 -33.85 5.93 -20.81
C VAL A 56 -34.30 6.88 -21.91
N THR A 57 -33.61 8.01 -22.08
CA THR A 57 -33.55 8.76 -23.35
C THR A 57 -32.56 9.92 -23.23
N LYS A 58 -31.32 9.70 -23.68
CA LYS A 58 -30.46 10.68 -24.37
C LYS A 58 -29.19 9.97 -24.83
N ARG A 59 -29.26 9.37 -26.02
CA ARG A 59 -28.09 8.94 -26.80
C ARG A 59 -28.32 9.28 -28.27
N THR A 60 -27.81 10.44 -28.66
CA THR A 60 -27.46 10.91 -30.01
C THR A 60 -26.32 11.91 -29.78
N HIS A 61 -25.26 12.07 -30.57
CA HIS A 61 -24.89 11.61 -31.91
C HIS A 61 -23.38 11.92 -32.11
N TYR A 62 -22.88 11.54 -33.29
CA TYR A 62 -21.55 11.79 -33.91
C TYR A 62 -20.42 10.80 -33.57
N ALA A 63 -19.72 10.20 -34.53
CA ALA A 63 -19.97 9.90 -35.94
C ALA A 63 -18.93 8.84 -36.37
N ASN A 64 -19.36 7.84 -37.13
CA ASN A 64 -18.50 7.05 -38.01
C ASN A 64 -18.84 7.48 -39.45
N VAL A 65 -17.84 7.55 -40.32
CA VAL A 65 -17.98 7.58 -41.79
C VAL A 65 -17.33 6.30 -42.34
N PRO A 66 -17.87 5.67 -43.42
CA PRO A 66 -17.91 4.23 -43.58
C PRO A 66 -16.95 3.68 -44.65
N CYS A 67 -16.75 2.35 -44.66
CA CYS A 67 -16.29 1.63 -45.85
C CYS A 67 -17.40 0.72 -46.37
N GLU A 68 -17.75 0.92 -47.64
CA GLU A 68 -18.72 0.17 -48.42
C GLU A 68 -18.24 -1.22 -48.84
N ALA A 69 -19.23 -2.01 -49.24
CA ALA A 69 -19.23 -3.42 -49.55
C ALA A 69 -18.54 -3.79 -50.88
N LEU A 70 -18.08 -5.05 -50.96
CA LEU A 70 -18.01 -5.84 -52.20
C LEU A 70 -18.44 -7.29 -51.91
N PRO A 71 -19.14 -7.99 -52.84
CA PRO A 71 -19.87 -9.22 -52.55
C PRO A 71 -19.18 -10.54 -53.00
N GLU A 72 -19.62 -11.61 -52.33
CA GLU A 72 -19.79 -13.03 -52.71
C GLU A 72 -18.96 -13.74 -53.81
N GLY A 73 -18.58 -14.99 -53.47
CA GLY A 73 -18.32 -16.12 -54.40
C GLY A 73 -16.92 -16.14 -55.00
N THR A 74 -16.16 -17.23 -55.07
CA THR A 74 -16.54 -18.61 -55.40
C THR A 74 -15.33 -19.53 -55.10
N THR A 75 -15.61 -20.80 -54.82
CA THR A 75 -14.70 -21.95 -54.67
C THR A 75 -13.53 -22.02 -55.66
N LEU A 76 -12.36 -22.57 -55.26
CA LEU A 76 -11.67 -23.65 -56.00
C LEU A 76 -10.46 -24.26 -55.26
N ARG A 77 -10.28 -25.55 -55.53
CA ARG A 77 -9.32 -26.53 -54.98
C ARG A 77 -7.87 -26.30 -55.45
N ARG A 78 -6.94 -26.81 -54.61
CA ARG A 78 -5.64 -27.47 -54.88
C ARG A 78 -4.84 -27.05 -56.13
N ARG A 79 -3.57 -26.65 -55.91
CA ARG A 79 -2.37 -27.35 -56.44
C ARG A 79 -1.09 -26.78 -55.82
N ALA A 80 -0.33 -27.63 -55.15
CA ALA A 80 1.08 -27.38 -54.84
C ALA A 80 1.91 -27.97 -55.99
N SER A 81 2.66 -27.11 -56.68
CA SER A 81 3.71 -27.49 -57.65
C SER A 81 5.06 -27.05 -57.08
N GLY A 82 5.99 -28.00 -57.05
CA GLY A 82 7.30 -27.82 -56.45
C GLY A 82 8.28 -27.03 -57.30
N ALA A 83 9.40 -26.71 -56.67
CA ALA A 83 10.68 -26.51 -57.30
C ALA A 83 11.75 -27.16 -56.42
N ARG A 84 12.42 -28.17 -56.95
CA ARG A 84 13.69 -28.72 -56.43
C ARG A 84 14.82 -28.09 -57.25
N CYS A 85 15.94 -27.79 -56.61
CA CYS A 85 17.24 -27.83 -57.25
C CYS A 85 18.29 -28.39 -56.26
N PRO A 86 19.32 -29.12 -56.72
CA PRO A 86 19.99 -30.17 -55.95
C PRO A 86 21.45 -29.84 -55.61
N VAL A 87 21.96 -30.31 -54.47
CA VAL A 87 23.39 -30.58 -54.28
C VAL A 87 23.54 -31.89 -53.49
N ARG A 88 24.40 -32.77 -54.00
CA ARG A 88 24.63 -34.14 -53.55
C ARG A 88 26.14 -34.36 -53.44
N ILE A 89 26.70 -34.58 -52.23
CA ILE A 89 27.98 -35.30 -52.03
C ILE A 89 27.97 -35.93 -50.59
N PRO A 90 28.87 -36.87 -50.22
CA PRO A 90 28.58 -38.29 -50.12
C PRO A 90 28.70 -38.86 -48.68
N HIS A 91 28.24 -40.10 -48.51
CA HIS A 91 28.49 -40.94 -47.32
C HIS A 91 29.97 -41.30 -47.18
N SER A 92 30.58 -41.03 -46.03
CA SER A 92 31.55 -41.95 -45.41
C SER A 92 31.77 -41.63 -43.92
N LEU A 93 31.95 -42.73 -43.16
CA LEU A 93 32.62 -42.86 -41.86
C LEU A 93 31.82 -42.54 -40.57
N LYS A 94 31.62 -43.61 -39.80
CA LYS A 94 31.10 -43.67 -38.42
C LYS A 94 31.96 -42.87 -37.43
N PRO A 95 31.39 -42.40 -36.32
CA PRO A 95 32.15 -42.18 -35.10
C PRO A 95 31.67 -43.01 -33.90
N ASP A 96 32.63 -43.08 -33.00
CA ASP A 96 32.81 -43.84 -31.78
C ASP A 96 31.91 -43.39 -30.61
N LYS A 97 31.81 -44.26 -29.59
CA LYS A 97 31.02 -44.08 -28.38
C LYS A 97 31.72 -43.16 -27.37
N SER A 98 31.07 -42.06 -27.00
CA SER A 98 31.08 -41.52 -25.63
C SER A 98 29.91 -40.54 -25.43
N PRO A 99 29.20 -40.55 -24.29
CA PRO A 99 27.96 -39.80 -24.13
C PRO A 99 28.24 -38.37 -23.65
N GLY A 100 27.96 -37.39 -24.51
CA GLY A 100 27.97 -35.99 -24.15
C GLY A 100 27.04 -35.18 -25.06
N TYR A 101 26.06 -34.53 -24.44
CA TYR A 101 25.56 -33.23 -24.88
C TYR A 101 24.80 -33.18 -26.23
N ALA A 102 23.71 -33.93 -26.37
CA ALA A 102 22.71 -33.67 -27.41
C ALA A 102 21.33 -34.22 -27.03
N ASP A 103 20.58 -33.47 -26.23
CA ASP A 103 19.11 -33.64 -26.14
C ASP A 103 18.44 -32.30 -25.82
N ILE A 104 18.82 -31.25 -26.57
CA ILE A 104 18.12 -29.96 -26.57
C ILE A 104 18.06 -29.48 -28.02
N MET A 105 17.08 -29.97 -28.76
CA MET A 105 16.36 -29.21 -29.79
C MET A 105 15.22 -30.09 -30.33
N THR A 106 14.21 -30.31 -29.49
CA THR A 106 12.89 -30.67 -30.00
C THR A 106 12.18 -29.39 -30.44
N THR A 107 11.71 -29.44 -31.68
CA THR A 107 10.89 -28.48 -32.41
C THR A 107 9.84 -27.82 -31.50
N PRO A 108 9.65 -26.48 -31.51
CA PRO A 108 8.61 -25.85 -30.70
C PRO A 108 7.24 -26.22 -31.26
N GLY A 109 6.67 -27.28 -30.70
CA GLY A 109 5.26 -27.60 -30.84
C GLY A 109 4.44 -26.38 -30.40
N ARG A 110 3.49 -26.00 -31.26
CA ARG A 110 2.44 -24.98 -31.04
C ARG A 110 2.18 -24.77 -29.56
N SER A 111 2.47 -23.56 -29.08
CA SER A 111 2.20 -23.10 -27.73
C SER A 111 0.77 -23.47 -27.31
N ALA A 112 0.63 -24.54 -26.54
CA ALA A 112 -0.56 -24.77 -25.75
C ALA A 112 -0.70 -23.53 -24.87
N ALA A 113 -1.71 -22.70 -25.14
CA ALA A 113 -2.04 -21.55 -24.33
C ALA A 113 -1.91 -21.95 -22.85
N ARG A 114 -0.97 -21.34 -22.12
CA ARG A 114 -0.80 -21.53 -20.66
C ARG A 114 -2.16 -21.21 -20.02
N ARG A 115 -3.00 -22.24 -19.85
CA ARG A 115 -4.23 -22.14 -19.07
C ARG A 115 -3.78 -21.73 -17.68
N LYS A 116 -4.23 -20.57 -17.19
CA LYS A 116 -4.03 -20.16 -15.79
C LYS A 116 -4.34 -21.37 -14.91
N PRO A 117 -3.45 -21.75 -13.97
CA PRO A 117 -3.70 -22.90 -13.12
C PRO A 117 -5.04 -22.69 -12.38
N PRO A 118 -5.90 -23.71 -12.31
CA PRO A 118 -7.22 -23.58 -11.67
C PRO A 118 -7.09 -23.15 -10.20
N HIS A 119 -7.94 -22.20 -9.78
CA HIS A 119 -8.01 -21.66 -8.41
C HIS A 119 -7.99 -22.75 -7.32
N ALA A 120 -7.41 -22.49 -6.15
CA ALA A 120 -7.33 -23.47 -5.04
C ALA A 120 -8.69 -24.07 -4.62
N LEU A 121 -9.78 -23.30 -4.73
CA LEU A 121 -11.18 -23.71 -4.46
C LEU A 121 -11.73 -24.79 -5.42
N THR A 122 -10.99 -25.14 -6.47
CA THR A 122 -11.36 -26.24 -7.37
C THR A 122 -11.23 -27.60 -6.70
N SER A 123 -10.38 -27.74 -5.69
CA SER A 123 -10.29 -28.97 -4.90
C SER A 123 -11.46 -29.09 -3.93
N GLY A 124 -12.18 -30.22 -3.99
CA GLY A 124 -13.35 -30.48 -3.13
C GLY A 124 -13.04 -30.44 -1.63
N PRO A 125 -11.98 -31.13 -1.14
CA PRO A 125 -11.61 -31.12 0.27
C PRO A 125 -11.24 -29.73 0.80
N PHE A 126 -10.42 -28.96 0.08
CA PHE A 126 -10.06 -27.60 0.49
C PHE A 126 -11.27 -26.68 0.50
N ARG A 127 -12.19 -26.80 -0.47
CA ARG A 127 -13.43 -25.99 -0.48
C ARG A 127 -14.26 -26.24 0.78
N ARG A 128 -14.39 -27.49 1.21
CA ARG A 128 -15.11 -27.83 2.46
C ARG A 128 -14.38 -27.28 3.69
N LEU A 129 -13.05 -27.40 3.75
CA LEU A 129 -12.26 -26.81 4.83
C LEU A 129 -12.42 -25.28 4.86
N TRP A 130 -12.34 -24.62 3.71
CA TRP A 130 -12.50 -23.18 3.58
C TRP A 130 -13.92 -22.72 3.99
N THR A 131 -14.96 -23.49 3.68
CA THR A 131 -16.31 -23.24 4.20
C THR A 131 -16.33 -23.35 5.73
N ALA A 132 -15.78 -24.41 6.31
CA ALA A 132 -15.71 -24.57 7.76
C ALA A 132 -14.95 -23.42 8.44
N MET A 133 -13.83 -22.99 7.84
CA MET A 133 -13.03 -21.85 8.28
C MET A 133 -13.79 -20.52 8.19
N SER A 134 -14.59 -20.32 7.13
CA SER A 134 -15.40 -19.11 6.97
C SER A 134 -16.52 -19.06 8.03
N ILE A 135 -17.16 -20.19 8.31
CA ILE A 135 -18.18 -20.30 9.38
C ILE A 135 -17.53 -20.04 10.75
N HIS A 136 -16.37 -20.65 11.02
CA HIS A 136 -15.62 -20.41 12.26
C HIS A 136 -15.23 -18.93 12.42
N GLY A 137 -14.65 -18.32 11.38
CA GLY A 137 -14.28 -16.89 11.41
C GLY A 137 -15.47 -15.96 11.63
N LEU A 138 -16.65 -16.27 11.06
CA LEU A 138 -17.89 -15.55 11.36
C LEU A 138 -18.23 -15.62 12.85
N GLY A 139 -18.05 -16.79 13.47
CA GLY A 139 -18.23 -16.99 14.91
C GLY A 139 -17.23 -16.17 15.75
N ASP A 140 -15.96 -16.11 15.37
CA ASP A 140 -14.95 -15.34 16.12
C ASP A 140 -15.24 -13.83 16.15
N TRP A 141 -15.66 -13.28 15.01
CA TRP A 141 -16.05 -11.88 14.94
C TRP A 141 -17.37 -11.61 15.65
N LEU A 142 -18.37 -12.50 15.53
CA LEU A 142 -19.63 -12.34 16.25
C LEU A 142 -19.43 -12.47 17.76
N SER A 143 -18.56 -13.39 18.18
CA SER A 143 -18.10 -13.56 19.56
C SER A 143 -17.48 -12.28 20.12
N LEU A 144 -16.61 -11.62 19.36
CA LEU A 144 -16.02 -10.34 19.76
C LEU A 144 -17.09 -9.28 20.03
N VAL A 145 -18.04 -9.11 19.11
CA VAL A 145 -19.13 -8.12 19.24
C VAL A 145 -20.07 -8.49 20.39
N ALA A 146 -20.50 -9.74 20.48
CA ALA A 146 -21.50 -10.18 21.44
C ALA A 146 -20.96 -10.22 22.89
N LEU A 147 -19.74 -10.73 23.12
CA LEU A 147 -19.17 -10.82 24.47
C LEU A 147 -18.83 -9.45 25.05
N THR A 148 -18.37 -8.52 24.22
CA THR A 148 -18.12 -7.13 24.66
C THR A 148 -19.43 -6.39 24.94
N ALA A 149 -20.48 -6.62 24.12
CA ALA A 149 -21.82 -6.10 24.40
C ALA A 149 -22.40 -6.67 25.71
N VAL A 150 -22.28 -7.98 25.94
CA VAL A 150 -22.71 -8.64 27.20
C VAL A 150 -21.97 -8.08 28.41
N ALA A 151 -20.65 -7.89 28.34
CA ALA A 151 -19.92 -7.29 29.45
C ALA A 151 -20.47 -5.91 29.81
N GLY A 152 -20.77 -5.10 28.79
CA GLY A 152 -21.39 -3.80 28.97
C GLY A 152 -22.81 -3.86 29.55
N THR A 153 -23.63 -4.85 29.19
CA THR A 153 -25.00 -4.99 29.73
C THR A 153 -24.99 -5.53 31.16
N LEU A 154 -24.16 -6.52 31.47
CA LEU A 154 -24.09 -7.13 32.81
C LEU A 154 -23.53 -6.18 33.87
N THR A 155 -22.79 -5.14 33.48
CA THR A 155 -22.20 -4.16 34.40
C THR A 155 -22.82 -2.78 34.33
N ALA A 156 -23.88 -2.59 33.52
CA ALA A 156 -24.56 -1.30 33.36
C ALA A 156 -25.08 -0.74 34.68
N GLY A 157 -25.50 -1.60 35.63
CA GLY A 157 -25.97 -1.20 36.96
C GLY A 157 -24.86 -0.83 37.96
N SER A 158 -23.60 -1.12 37.66
CA SER A 158 -22.45 -0.89 38.56
C SER A 158 -21.73 0.44 38.29
N GLY A 159 -22.28 1.29 37.42
CA GLY A 159 -21.74 2.60 37.06
C GLY A 159 -20.77 2.56 35.88
N TYR A 160 -20.47 3.75 35.33
CA TYR A 160 -19.70 3.93 34.11
C TYR A 160 -18.29 3.30 34.17
N ARG A 161 -17.58 3.49 35.30
CA ARG A 161 -16.24 2.95 35.48
C ARG A 161 -16.21 1.43 35.40
N ALA A 162 -17.17 0.77 36.05
CA ALA A 162 -17.29 -0.69 36.00
C ALA A 162 -17.58 -1.16 34.57
N GLN A 163 -18.44 -0.45 33.84
CA GLN A 163 -18.78 -0.76 32.46
C GLN A 163 -17.59 -0.60 31.49
N ALA A 164 -16.83 0.49 31.60
CA ALA A 164 -15.62 0.72 30.80
C ALA A 164 -14.58 -0.38 31.03
N LEU A 165 -14.30 -0.69 32.30
CA LEU A 165 -13.36 -1.75 32.67
C LEU A 165 -13.87 -3.14 32.26
N ALA A 166 -15.18 -3.37 32.29
CA ALA A 166 -15.76 -4.66 31.92
C ALA A 166 -15.54 -4.99 30.44
N VAL A 167 -15.80 -4.01 29.57
CA VAL A 167 -15.61 -4.11 28.11
C VAL A 167 -14.12 -4.27 27.78
N GLY A 168 -13.27 -3.44 28.37
CA GLY A 168 -11.80 -3.56 28.23
C GLY A 168 -11.27 -4.91 28.73
N GLY A 169 -11.81 -5.43 29.83
CA GLY A 169 -11.46 -6.72 30.40
C GLY A 169 -11.76 -7.89 29.45
N VAL A 170 -12.90 -7.88 28.76
CA VAL A 170 -13.21 -8.89 27.74
C VAL A 170 -12.23 -8.82 26.57
N LEU A 171 -11.90 -7.62 26.09
CA LEU A 171 -10.93 -7.44 25.01
C LEU A 171 -9.53 -7.91 25.42
N LEU A 172 -9.07 -7.62 26.63
CA LEU A 172 -7.81 -8.13 27.17
C LEU A 172 -7.83 -9.66 27.31
N ALA A 173 -8.91 -10.22 27.85
CA ALA A 173 -9.10 -11.66 27.96
C ALA A 173 -9.08 -12.36 26.59
N LYS A 174 -9.52 -11.67 25.52
CA LYS A 174 -9.38 -12.15 24.14
C LYS A 174 -7.94 -12.12 23.62
N LEU A 175 -7.19 -11.05 23.90
CA LEU A 175 -5.89 -10.82 23.26
C LEU A 175 -4.72 -11.50 23.99
N LEU A 176 -4.77 -11.57 25.32
CA LEU A 176 -3.64 -11.96 26.17
C LEU A 176 -3.26 -13.45 26.06
N PRO A 177 -4.19 -14.42 26.03
CA PRO A 177 -3.84 -15.85 25.96
C PRO A 177 -2.98 -16.18 24.75
N ALA A 178 -3.28 -15.61 23.58
CA ALA A 178 -2.52 -15.86 22.37
C ALA A 178 -1.08 -15.33 22.43
N VAL A 179 -0.82 -14.29 23.23
CA VAL A 179 0.52 -13.74 23.44
C VAL A 179 1.34 -14.63 24.37
N LEU A 180 0.73 -15.10 25.46
CA LEU A 180 1.40 -15.87 26.51
C LEU A 180 1.57 -17.34 26.15
N LEU A 181 0.55 -17.94 25.52
CA LEU A 181 0.40 -19.38 25.36
C LEU A 181 0.45 -19.85 23.90
N GLY A 182 0.75 -18.95 22.95
CA GLY A 182 0.89 -19.28 21.53
C GLY A 182 1.91 -20.38 21.23
N PRO A 183 3.20 -20.22 21.61
CA PRO A 183 4.23 -21.23 21.37
C PRO A 183 3.92 -22.62 21.99
N PRO A 184 3.54 -22.75 23.28
CA PRO A 184 3.21 -24.06 23.84
C PRO A 184 1.96 -24.68 23.20
N ALA A 185 0.94 -23.89 22.88
CA ALA A 185 -0.26 -24.40 22.20
C ALA A 185 0.06 -24.93 20.78
N ALA A 186 0.95 -24.27 20.05
CA ALA A 186 1.40 -24.74 18.73
C ALA A 186 2.15 -26.08 18.82
N ALA A 187 3.00 -26.26 19.82
CA ALA A 187 3.69 -27.54 20.08
C ALA A 187 2.71 -28.66 20.47
N LEU A 188 1.69 -28.33 21.26
CA LEU A 188 0.66 -29.28 21.70
C LEU A 188 -0.24 -29.71 20.54
N ALA A 189 -0.69 -28.77 19.71
CA ALA A 189 -1.59 -29.03 18.57
C ALA A 189 -0.99 -29.99 17.53
N GLY A 190 0.35 -30.00 17.39
CA GLY A 190 1.04 -30.90 16.47
C GLY A 190 0.94 -32.40 16.82
N ARG A 191 0.52 -32.74 18.05
CA ARG A 191 0.45 -34.13 18.54
C ARG A 191 -0.89 -34.82 18.26
N PHE A 192 -1.92 -34.07 17.89
CA PHE A 192 -3.27 -34.58 17.76
C PHE A 192 -3.74 -34.64 16.29
N ASP A 193 -4.78 -35.44 16.04
CA ASP A 193 -5.44 -35.47 14.73
C ASP A 193 -6.02 -34.08 14.42
N ARG A 194 -5.64 -33.51 13.28
CA ARG A 194 -6.00 -32.14 12.88
C ARG A 194 -7.51 -31.95 12.79
N ARG A 195 -8.22 -32.93 12.24
CA ARG A 195 -9.67 -32.87 12.05
C ARG A 195 -10.37 -32.88 13.41
N LEU A 196 -10.00 -33.82 14.28
CA LEU A 196 -10.60 -33.94 15.60
C LEU A 196 -10.22 -32.76 16.50
N THR A 197 -9.00 -32.25 16.39
CA THR A 197 -8.54 -31.05 17.12
C THR A 197 -9.38 -29.83 16.74
N MET A 198 -9.55 -29.56 15.44
CA MET A 198 -10.37 -28.43 14.99
C MET A 198 -11.84 -28.59 15.38
N ALA A 199 -12.41 -29.80 15.22
CA ALA A 199 -13.80 -30.06 15.57
C ALA A 199 -14.04 -29.97 17.09
N GLY A 200 -13.14 -30.55 17.89
CA GLY A 200 -13.18 -30.51 19.36
C GLY A 200 -13.04 -29.09 19.90
N ALA A 201 -12.13 -28.29 19.35
CA ALA A 201 -12.02 -26.88 19.70
C ALA A 201 -13.33 -26.12 19.42
N ASN A 202 -13.95 -26.32 18.25
CA ASN A 202 -15.23 -25.70 17.93
C ASN A 202 -16.37 -26.16 18.85
N LEU A 203 -16.40 -27.43 19.26
CA LEU A 203 -17.38 -27.93 20.23
C LEU A 203 -17.17 -27.32 21.62
N ALA A 204 -15.91 -27.15 22.04
CA ALA A 204 -15.59 -26.45 23.28
C ALA A 204 -16.05 -24.98 23.22
N MET A 205 -15.75 -24.28 22.12
CA MET A 205 -16.21 -22.90 21.90
C MET A 205 -17.74 -22.80 21.86
N PHE A 206 -18.44 -23.76 21.24
CA PHE A 206 -19.90 -23.85 21.29
C PHE A 206 -20.41 -23.93 22.73
N ALA A 207 -19.89 -24.86 23.54
CA ALA A 207 -20.32 -25.04 24.92
C ALA A 207 -20.01 -23.80 25.79
N LEU A 208 -18.82 -23.22 25.63
CA LEU A 208 -18.40 -22.02 26.36
C LEU A 208 -19.27 -20.81 26.02
N VAL A 209 -19.50 -20.53 24.74
CA VAL A 209 -20.36 -19.41 24.32
C VAL A 209 -21.81 -19.63 24.75
N LEU A 210 -22.34 -20.85 24.65
CA LEU A 210 -23.69 -21.19 25.11
C LEU A 210 -23.84 -21.00 26.63
N SER A 211 -22.78 -21.26 27.40
CA SER A 211 -22.83 -21.12 28.86
C SER A 211 -22.92 -19.67 29.35
N VAL A 212 -22.45 -18.69 28.57
CA VAL A 212 -22.44 -17.27 28.97
C VAL A 212 -23.86 -16.72 29.27
N PRO A 213 -24.84 -16.82 28.35
CA PRO A 213 -26.20 -16.36 28.65
C PRO A 213 -26.91 -17.23 29.69
N LEU A 214 -26.51 -18.49 29.88
CA LEU A 214 -27.09 -19.39 30.89
C LEU A 214 -26.66 -19.04 32.31
N VAL A 215 -25.38 -18.70 32.50
CA VAL A 215 -24.84 -18.30 33.82
C VAL A 215 -25.14 -16.83 34.10
N GLY A 216 -25.04 -15.96 33.09
CA GLY A 216 -25.47 -14.56 33.20
C GLY A 216 -24.62 -13.68 34.11
N THR A 217 -23.38 -14.07 34.44
CA THR A 217 -22.46 -13.28 35.29
C THR A 217 -21.25 -12.75 34.52
N TYR A 218 -20.76 -11.58 34.93
CA TYR A 218 -19.57 -10.98 34.31
C TYR A 218 -18.30 -11.80 34.57
N LEU A 219 -18.12 -12.32 35.78
CA LEU A 219 -16.97 -13.17 36.12
C LEU A 219 -16.91 -14.41 35.22
N TRP A 220 -18.04 -15.11 35.04
CA TRP A 220 -18.10 -16.24 34.13
C TRP A 220 -17.85 -15.83 32.67
N THR A 221 -18.34 -14.66 32.26
CA THR A 221 -18.07 -14.14 30.90
C THR A 221 -16.55 -14.02 30.66
N ILE A 222 -15.78 -13.51 31.62
CA ILE A 222 -14.31 -13.43 31.51
C ILE A 222 -13.66 -14.81 31.48
N ILE A 223 -14.07 -15.72 32.37
CA ILE A 223 -13.56 -17.10 32.40
C ILE A 223 -13.84 -17.79 31.05
N ALA A 224 -15.07 -17.68 30.55
CA ALA A 224 -15.49 -18.26 29.28
C ALA A 224 -14.70 -17.67 28.10
N VAL A 225 -14.43 -16.36 28.08
CA VAL A 225 -13.59 -15.72 27.06
C VAL A 225 -12.17 -16.29 27.09
N VAL A 226 -11.54 -16.39 28.26
CA VAL A 226 -10.18 -16.95 28.37
C VAL A 226 -10.15 -18.40 27.89
N LEU A 227 -11.10 -19.23 28.33
CA LEU A 227 -11.21 -20.62 27.89
C LEU A 227 -11.50 -20.74 26.38
N LEU A 228 -12.28 -19.81 25.82
CA LEU A 228 -12.57 -19.75 24.39
C LEU A 228 -11.29 -19.51 23.59
N GLU A 229 -10.46 -18.56 24.01
CA GLU A 229 -9.18 -18.29 23.35
C GLU A 229 -8.17 -19.44 23.52
N LEU A 230 -8.17 -20.12 24.68
CA LEU A 230 -7.36 -21.32 24.88
C LEU A 230 -7.75 -22.44 23.90
N ALA A 231 -9.05 -22.62 23.65
CA ALA A 231 -9.53 -23.55 22.64
C ALA A 231 -9.13 -23.11 21.21
N ALA A 232 -9.23 -21.81 20.91
CA ALA A 232 -8.86 -21.25 19.61
C ALA A 232 -7.35 -21.40 19.31
N LEU A 233 -6.48 -21.37 20.34
CA LEU A 233 -5.04 -21.57 20.17
C LEU A 233 -4.65 -22.95 19.60
N LEU A 234 -5.47 -23.98 19.83
CA LEU A 234 -5.27 -25.31 19.25
C LEU A 234 -5.77 -25.40 17.80
N TRP A 235 -6.71 -24.53 17.43
CA TRP A 235 -7.38 -24.57 16.12
C TRP A 235 -6.50 -24.05 14.99
N ALA A 236 -5.80 -22.93 15.17
CA ALA A 236 -5.00 -22.29 14.11
C ALA A 236 -3.84 -23.18 13.58
N PRO A 237 -3.00 -23.83 14.42
CA PRO A 237 -1.94 -24.72 13.95
C PRO A 237 -2.50 -25.98 13.25
N ALA A 238 -3.62 -26.53 13.75
CA ALA A 238 -4.30 -27.67 13.14
C ALA A 238 -4.84 -27.32 11.74
N LYS A 239 -5.40 -26.11 11.59
CA LYS A 239 -5.85 -25.55 10.30
C LYS A 239 -4.70 -25.34 9.33
N ASP A 240 -3.60 -24.70 9.74
CA ASP A 240 -2.47 -24.42 8.85
C ASP A 240 -1.83 -25.70 8.31
N SER A 241 -1.67 -26.70 9.17
CA SER A 241 -1.20 -28.02 8.74
C SER A 241 -2.22 -28.76 7.86
N ALA A 242 -3.52 -28.61 8.11
CA ALA A 242 -4.57 -29.15 7.24
C ALA A 242 -4.52 -28.53 5.83
N VAL A 243 -4.38 -27.20 5.72
CA VAL A 243 -4.26 -26.51 4.43
C VAL A 243 -3.02 -26.98 3.66
N ALA A 244 -1.88 -27.12 4.34
CA ALA A 244 -0.66 -27.61 3.72
C ALA A 244 -0.79 -29.06 3.19
N SER A 245 -1.61 -29.90 3.83
CA SER A 245 -1.86 -31.27 3.38
C SER A 245 -2.89 -31.41 2.25
N LEU A 246 -3.80 -30.43 2.10
CA LEU A 246 -4.90 -30.50 1.13
C LEU A 246 -4.61 -29.77 -0.19
N VAL A 247 -3.60 -28.91 -0.23
CA VAL A 247 -3.30 -28.04 -1.36
C VAL A 247 -1.86 -28.29 -1.84
N PRO A 248 -1.64 -28.54 -3.15
CA PRO A 248 -0.29 -28.67 -3.73
C PRO A 248 0.58 -27.43 -3.46
N LYS A 249 1.90 -27.62 -3.34
CA LYS A 249 2.86 -26.55 -2.98
C LYS A 249 2.75 -25.33 -3.90
N GLU A 250 2.49 -25.56 -5.18
CA GLU A 250 2.36 -24.55 -6.23
C GLU A 250 1.12 -23.66 -6.04
N ARG A 251 0.16 -24.09 -5.22
CA ARG A 251 -1.12 -23.39 -4.96
C ARG A 251 -1.22 -22.84 -3.54
N LEU A 252 -0.19 -23.02 -2.69
CA LEU A 252 -0.22 -22.59 -1.29
C LEU A 252 -0.33 -21.07 -1.13
N THR A 253 0.28 -20.30 -2.02
CA THR A 253 0.15 -18.83 -2.02
C THR A 253 -1.29 -18.39 -2.25
N SER A 254 -1.97 -18.96 -3.25
CA SER A 254 -3.40 -18.70 -3.50
C SER A 254 -4.29 -19.15 -2.34
N ALA A 255 -3.99 -20.29 -1.72
CA ALA A 255 -4.73 -20.78 -0.55
C ALA A 255 -4.54 -19.85 0.67
N ARG A 256 -3.34 -19.33 0.91
CA ARG A 256 -3.07 -18.36 1.99
C ARG A 256 -3.88 -17.08 1.83
N SER A 257 -4.00 -16.53 0.62
CA SER A 257 -4.84 -15.36 0.36
C SER A 257 -6.33 -15.65 0.64
N LEU A 258 -6.82 -16.84 0.28
CA LEU A 258 -8.20 -17.25 0.58
C LEU A 258 -8.44 -17.46 2.08
N ASN A 259 -7.42 -17.89 2.83
CA ASN A 259 -7.50 -18.01 4.28
C ASN A 259 -7.65 -16.63 4.94
N LEU A 260 -6.95 -15.61 4.45
CA LEU A 260 -7.13 -14.24 4.93
C LEU A 260 -8.57 -13.75 4.69
N LEU A 261 -9.14 -14.06 3.53
CA LEU A 261 -10.53 -13.71 3.24
C LEU A 261 -11.52 -14.44 4.15
N ALA A 262 -11.31 -15.72 4.46
CA ALA A 262 -12.16 -16.45 5.40
C ALA A 262 -12.03 -15.94 6.84
N ALA A 263 -10.81 -15.55 7.24
CA ALA A 263 -10.51 -15.09 8.59
C ALA A 263 -11.01 -13.66 8.84
N TYR A 264 -10.84 -12.73 7.90
CA TYR A 264 -11.14 -11.30 8.11
C TYR A 264 -12.35 -10.80 7.31
N GLY A 265 -12.67 -11.43 6.17
CA GLY A 265 -13.77 -11.00 5.30
C GLY A 265 -15.16 -11.24 5.89
N THR A 266 -15.26 -12.02 6.96
CA THR A 266 -16.51 -12.31 7.68
C THR A 266 -16.83 -11.28 8.77
N ALA A 267 -15.90 -10.39 9.12
CA ALA A 267 -16.10 -9.41 10.19
C ALA A 267 -17.27 -8.43 9.94
N PRO A 268 -17.42 -7.82 8.74
CA PRO A 268 -18.59 -6.99 8.44
C PRO A 268 -19.90 -7.77 8.48
N VAL A 269 -19.86 -9.05 8.08
CA VAL A 269 -21.03 -9.94 8.09
C VAL A 269 -21.44 -10.27 9.52
N ALA A 270 -20.48 -10.50 10.42
CA ALA A 270 -20.75 -10.72 11.84
C ALA A 270 -21.39 -9.49 12.50
N ALA A 271 -20.88 -8.29 12.22
CA ALA A 271 -21.48 -7.05 12.71
C ALA A 271 -22.91 -6.86 12.18
N ALA A 272 -23.14 -7.06 10.88
CA ALA A 272 -24.47 -6.99 10.30
C ALA A 272 -25.42 -8.04 10.90
N LEU A 273 -24.93 -9.26 11.12
CA LEU A 273 -25.70 -10.31 11.78
C LEU A 273 -26.07 -9.93 13.22
N PHE A 274 -25.14 -9.33 13.97
CA PHE A 274 -25.43 -8.82 15.32
C PHE A 274 -26.50 -7.73 15.30
N VAL A 275 -26.43 -6.77 14.36
CA VAL A 275 -27.45 -5.72 14.19
C VAL A 275 -28.81 -6.34 13.89
N VAL A 276 -28.88 -7.28 12.93
CA VAL A 276 -30.13 -7.96 12.57
C VAL A 276 -30.72 -8.69 13.78
N VAL A 277 -29.89 -9.43 14.52
CA VAL A 277 -30.35 -10.15 15.73
C VAL A 277 -30.83 -9.16 16.79
N ALA A 278 -30.12 -8.05 16.99
CA ALA A 278 -30.51 -7.05 17.98
C ALA A 278 -31.85 -6.40 17.65
N VAL A 279 -32.01 -5.92 16.41
CA VAL A 279 -33.26 -5.32 15.93
C VAL A 279 -34.42 -6.32 15.98
N ALA A 280 -34.21 -7.56 15.53
CA ALA A 280 -35.25 -8.59 15.56
C ALA A 280 -35.67 -8.94 17.00
N THR A 281 -34.72 -8.97 17.93
CA THR A 281 -35.02 -9.24 19.34
C THR A 281 -35.80 -8.08 19.94
N ASP A 282 -35.41 -6.83 19.69
CA ASP A 282 -36.10 -5.63 20.17
C ASP A 282 -37.53 -5.52 19.61
N LEU A 283 -37.71 -5.86 18.34
CA LEU A 283 -39.03 -5.94 17.72
C LEU A 283 -39.88 -7.05 18.37
N GLY A 284 -39.30 -8.22 18.63
CA GLY A 284 -39.98 -9.30 19.34
C GLY A 284 -40.46 -8.90 20.74
N ARG A 285 -39.61 -8.18 21.50
CA ARG A 285 -39.96 -7.64 22.83
C ARG A 285 -41.10 -6.62 22.77
N SER A 286 -41.14 -5.84 21.68
CA SER A 286 -42.18 -4.83 21.47
C SER A 286 -43.53 -5.44 21.05
N LEU A 287 -43.50 -6.55 20.31
CA LEU A 287 -44.70 -7.25 19.83
C LEU A 287 -45.29 -8.22 20.85
N SER A 288 -44.45 -8.82 21.71
CA SER A 288 -44.88 -9.78 22.73
C SER A 288 -44.26 -9.40 24.08
N PRO A 289 -45.04 -8.84 25.02
CA PRO A 289 -44.56 -8.49 26.36
C PRO A 289 -44.00 -9.67 27.16
N GLY A 290 -44.39 -10.91 26.81
CA GLY A 290 -43.86 -12.14 27.41
C GLY A 290 -42.48 -12.57 26.89
N PHE A 291 -41.97 -11.94 25.82
CA PHE A 291 -40.64 -12.23 25.29
C PHE A 291 -39.59 -11.38 26.02
N THR A 292 -38.81 -12.00 26.91
CA THR A 292 -37.85 -11.31 27.79
C THR A 292 -36.39 -11.49 27.38
N ALA A 293 -36.13 -12.13 26.23
CA ALA A 293 -34.77 -12.40 25.78
C ALA A 293 -34.01 -11.10 25.46
N ARG A 294 -32.78 -10.97 25.98
CA ARG A 294 -31.91 -9.82 25.67
C ARG A 294 -31.27 -10.00 24.28
N PRO A 295 -31.09 -8.93 23.49
CA PRO A 295 -30.39 -8.98 22.20
C PRO A 295 -29.05 -9.67 22.25
N THR A 296 -28.27 -9.40 23.31
CA THR A 296 -26.95 -9.97 23.51
C THR A 296 -26.98 -11.47 23.76
N ASP A 297 -28.00 -11.97 24.46
CA ASP A 297 -28.16 -13.41 24.75
C ASP A 297 -28.51 -14.17 23.48
N VAL A 298 -29.45 -13.64 22.68
CA VAL A 298 -29.83 -14.21 21.38
C VAL A 298 -28.62 -14.21 20.43
N ALA A 299 -27.82 -13.14 20.41
CA ALA A 299 -26.61 -13.08 19.61
C ALA A 299 -25.58 -14.15 20.02
N LEU A 300 -25.41 -14.42 21.33
CA LEU A 300 -24.54 -15.50 21.80
C LEU A 300 -25.09 -16.89 21.45
N LEU A 301 -26.41 -17.10 21.49
CA LEU A 301 -27.02 -18.36 21.03
C LEU A 301 -26.78 -18.60 19.54
N VAL A 302 -26.95 -17.57 18.71
CA VAL A 302 -26.61 -17.62 17.28
C VAL A 302 -25.12 -17.91 17.10
N ASN A 303 -24.26 -17.29 17.90
CA ASN A 303 -22.82 -17.51 17.85
C ASN A 303 -22.42 -18.95 18.23
N ALA A 304 -23.02 -19.51 19.27
CA ALA A 304 -22.85 -20.90 19.64
C ALA A 304 -23.25 -21.83 18.48
N ALA A 305 -24.42 -21.60 17.87
CA ALA A 305 -24.87 -22.38 16.72
C ALA A 305 -23.91 -22.31 15.52
N ILE A 306 -23.23 -21.18 15.31
CA ILE A 306 -22.20 -21.03 14.27
C ILE A 306 -20.98 -21.93 14.57
N TYR A 307 -20.49 -21.96 15.81
CA TYR A 307 -19.40 -22.86 16.20
C TYR A 307 -19.78 -24.34 16.03
N LEU A 308 -21.00 -24.72 16.43
CA LEU A 308 -21.53 -26.07 16.24
C LEU A 308 -21.63 -26.45 14.76
N ALA A 309 -22.13 -25.53 13.91
CA ALA A 309 -22.21 -25.75 12.47
C ALA A 309 -20.81 -25.90 11.83
N SER A 310 -19.81 -25.13 12.29
CA SER A 310 -18.43 -25.29 11.85
C SER A 310 -17.85 -26.64 12.28
N ALA A 311 -18.06 -27.07 13.52
CA ALA A 311 -17.67 -28.40 14.00
C ALA A 311 -18.30 -29.52 13.13
N ALA A 312 -19.60 -29.45 12.86
CA ALA A 312 -20.29 -30.42 12.01
C ALA A 312 -19.69 -30.46 10.59
N CYS A 313 -19.35 -29.30 10.01
CA CYS A 313 -18.68 -29.23 8.71
C CYS A 313 -17.30 -29.91 8.74
N LEU A 314 -16.51 -29.68 9.79
CA LEU A 314 -15.18 -30.28 9.96
C LEU A 314 -15.23 -31.81 10.11
N LEU A 315 -16.24 -32.36 10.79
CA LEU A 315 -16.40 -33.80 10.95
C LEU A 315 -16.62 -34.53 9.62
N THR A 316 -17.15 -33.84 8.60
CA THR A 316 -17.31 -34.40 7.24
C THR A 316 -16.03 -34.41 6.40
N LEU A 317 -14.93 -33.82 6.91
CA LEU A 317 -13.66 -33.76 6.19
C LEU A 317 -12.88 -35.07 6.30
N LYS A 318 -12.13 -35.36 5.24
CA LYS A 318 -11.06 -36.36 5.24
C LYS A 318 -9.75 -35.62 4.98
N ILE A 319 -8.89 -35.58 6.00
CA ILE A 319 -7.57 -34.94 5.93
C ILE A 319 -6.53 -36.06 5.88
N PRO A 320 -5.69 -36.13 4.85
CA PRO A 320 -4.62 -37.12 4.80
C PRO A 320 -3.67 -36.96 6.00
N PRO A 321 -3.14 -38.07 6.56
CA PRO A 321 -2.03 -37.99 7.49
C PRO A 321 -0.87 -37.29 6.77
N GLY A 322 -0.34 -36.22 7.35
CA GLY A 322 0.75 -35.46 6.75
C GLY A 322 1.87 -35.28 7.77
N GLN A 323 3.11 -35.12 7.31
CA GLN A 323 4.25 -34.86 8.19
C GLN A 323 4.02 -33.56 8.96
N ALA A 324 4.03 -33.64 10.28
CA ALA A 324 4.02 -32.46 11.14
C ALA A 324 5.36 -31.75 11.01
N SER A 325 5.43 -30.66 10.25
CA SER A 325 6.56 -29.74 10.35
C SER A 325 6.38 -28.92 11.64
N ALA A 326 6.83 -29.49 12.76
CA ALA A 326 6.93 -28.77 14.03
C ALA A 326 8.10 -27.79 13.95
N VAL A 327 7.92 -26.69 13.21
CA VAL A 327 8.86 -25.57 13.28
C VAL A 327 8.49 -24.78 14.55
N PRO A 328 9.41 -24.63 15.51
CA PRO A 328 9.16 -23.83 16.71
C PRO A 328 8.83 -22.38 16.30
N VAL A 329 7.64 -21.91 16.62
CA VAL A 329 7.27 -20.51 16.41
C VAL A 329 7.86 -19.70 17.56
N PRO A 330 8.76 -18.72 17.29
CA PRO A 330 9.35 -17.91 18.34
C PRO A 330 8.28 -17.11 19.11
N SER A 331 8.50 -16.86 20.40
CA SER A 331 7.59 -16.05 21.23
C SER A 331 7.39 -14.65 20.65
N ILE A 332 6.18 -14.09 20.75
CA ILE A 332 5.83 -12.74 20.27
C ILE A 332 6.78 -11.67 20.81
N LEU A 333 7.16 -11.74 22.09
CA LEU A 333 8.10 -10.78 22.69
C LEU A 333 9.49 -10.83 22.02
N ARG A 334 10.00 -12.03 21.71
CA ARG A 334 11.25 -12.19 20.94
C ARG A 334 11.11 -11.69 19.50
N GLN A 335 9.97 -11.91 18.85
CA GLN A 335 9.73 -11.37 17.51
C GLN A 335 9.74 -9.84 17.49
N ILE A 336 9.09 -9.21 18.48
CA ILE A 336 9.05 -7.74 18.63
C ILE A 336 10.46 -7.20 18.92
N THR A 337 11.16 -7.74 19.91
CA THR A 337 12.49 -7.25 20.30
C THR A 337 13.55 -7.46 19.22
N ALA A 338 13.56 -8.62 18.56
CA ALA A 338 14.48 -8.89 17.45
C ALA A 338 14.16 -8.04 16.22
N GLY A 339 12.89 -7.89 15.86
CA GLY A 339 12.47 -7.07 14.73
C GLY A 339 12.75 -5.58 14.96
N TRP A 340 12.51 -5.07 16.16
CA TRP A 340 12.80 -3.67 16.51
C TRP A 340 14.29 -3.36 16.43
N ARG A 341 15.16 -4.23 16.97
CA ARG A 341 16.62 -4.02 16.91
C ARG A 341 17.16 -3.96 15.47
N HIS A 342 16.52 -4.70 14.55
CA HIS A 342 16.98 -4.78 13.16
C HIS A 342 16.41 -3.65 12.29
N LEU A 343 15.14 -3.28 12.49
CA LEU A 343 14.42 -2.35 11.62
C LEU A 343 14.40 -0.90 12.14
N ALA A 344 14.61 -0.67 13.44
CA ALA A 344 14.52 0.66 14.03
C ALA A 344 15.84 1.47 13.96
N ALA A 345 16.91 0.88 13.38
CA ALA A 345 18.16 1.57 13.11
C ALA A 345 17.96 2.67 12.06
N ASP A 346 17.14 2.39 11.04
CA ASP A 346 16.82 3.35 10.00
C ASP A 346 15.72 4.32 10.47
N ARG A 347 16.02 5.62 10.46
CA ARG A 347 15.08 6.69 10.81
C ARG A 347 13.73 6.61 10.03
N PRO A 348 13.69 6.41 8.71
CA PRO A 348 12.43 6.36 7.97
C PRO A 348 11.60 5.11 8.32
N VAL A 349 12.23 3.92 8.38
CA VAL A 349 11.57 2.66 8.76
C VAL A 349 10.93 2.77 10.15
N ARG A 350 11.65 3.36 11.11
CA ARG A 350 11.14 3.57 12.47
C ARG A 350 9.90 4.46 12.50
N GLY A 351 9.90 5.55 11.73
CA GLY A 351 8.73 6.44 11.59
C GLY A 351 7.51 5.70 11.03
N LEU A 352 7.71 4.86 9.99
CA LEU A 352 6.67 4.03 9.41
C LEU A 352 6.10 3.02 10.42
N ILE A 353 6.96 2.29 11.13
CA ILE A 353 6.53 1.31 12.13
C ILE A 353 5.71 1.99 13.24
N VAL A 354 6.22 3.07 13.82
CA VAL A 354 5.53 3.79 14.91
C VAL A 354 4.18 4.33 14.43
N GLY A 355 4.12 4.90 13.22
CA GLY A 355 2.88 5.38 12.63
C GLY A 355 1.85 4.26 12.40
N MET A 356 2.27 3.10 11.87
CA MET A 356 1.39 1.94 11.64
C MET A 356 0.83 1.40 12.96
N LEU A 357 1.69 1.22 13.97
CA LEU A 357 1.28 0.74 15.28
C LEU A 357 0.38 1.76 16.00
N GLY A 358 0.64 3.06 15.84
CA GLY A 358 -0.21 4.14 16.34
C GLY A 358 -1.61 4.13 15.73
N ALA A 359 -1.73 3.94 14.42
CA ALA A 359 -3.04 3.82 13.74
C ALA A 359 -3.83 2.60 14.24
N VAL A 360 -3.16 1.46 14.46
CA VAL A 360 -3.77 0.26 15.05
C VAL A 360 -4.23 0.53 16.49
N ALA A 361 -3.41 1.20 17.29
CA ALA A 361 -3.75 1.57 18.66
C ALA A 361 -4.97 2.51 18.71
N ALA A 362 -5.08 3.47 17.78
CA ALA A 362 -6.24 4.37 17.68
C ALA A 362 -7.55 3.60 17.42
N VAL A 363 -7.54 2.65 16.48
CA VAL A 363 -8.71 1.77 16.24
C VAL A 363 -9.01 0.90 17.46
N GLY A 364 -7.98 0.37 18.14
CA GLY A 364 -8.12 -0.38 19.38
C GLY A 364 -8.78 0.44 20.50
N ALA A 365 -8.39 1.71 20.63
CA ALA A 365 -8.99 2.64 21.60
C ALA A 365 -10.48 2.85 21.31
N VAL A 366 -10.86 3.09 20.04
CA VAL A 366 -12.28 3.19 19.62
C VAL A 366 -13.07 1.96 20.04
N VAL A 367 -12.59 0.75 19.70
CA VAL A 367 -13.29 -0.50 20.05
C VAL A 367 -13.40 -0.68 21.57
N SER A 368 -12.38 -0.26 22.33
CA SER A 368 -12.38 -0.41 23.80
C SER A 368 -13.42 0.46 24.51
N VAL A 369 -13.68 1.67 24.01
CA VAL A 369 -14.64 2.61 24.61
C VAL A 369 -15.97 2.69 23.84
N ALA A 370 -16.12 1.92 22.76
CA ALA A 370 -17.29 1.95 21.88
C ALA A 370 -18.60 1.77 22.63
N ARG A 371 -18.67 0.81 23.56
CA ARG A 371 -19.90 0.52 24.29
C ARG A 371 -20.30 1.64 25.25
N THR A 372 -19.33 2.23 25.93
CA THR A 372 -19.57 3.36 26.85
C THR A 372 -19.90 4.63 26.08
N HIS A 373 -19.27 4.85 24.92
CA HIS A 373 -19.51 6.00 24.06
C HIS A 373 -20.88 5.98 23.36
N ILE A 374 -21.39 4.80 22.99
CA ILE A 374 -22.71 4.67 22.35
C ILE A 374 -23.84 4.66 23.37
N GLY A 375 -23.54 4.39 24.64
CA GLY A 375 -24.55 4.18 25.68
C GLY A 375 -25.49 5.37 25.91
N PRO A 376 -26.55 5.16 26.72
CA PRO A 376 -27.58 6.17 26.98
C PRO A 376 -27.07 7.47 27.60
N GLY A 377 -25.93 7.45 28.28
CA GLY A 377 -25.28 8.63 28.84
C GLY A 377 -24.57 9.53 27.81
N ALA A 378 -24.36 9.04 26.58
CA ALA A 378 -23.56 9.69 25.56
C ALA A 378 -24.34 9.89 24.25
N LEU A 379 -24.37 8.89 23.36
CA LEU A 379 -25.04 8.97 22.06
C LEU A 379 -26.46 8.39 22.02
N GLY A 380 -26.91 7.73 23.10
CA GLY A 380 -28.29 7.23 23.19
C GLY A 380 -28.58 5.95 22.40
N GLY A 381 -27.56 5.19 22.00
CA GLY A 381 -27.69 3.97 21.20
C GLY A 381 -27.79 2.68 22.02
N GLY A 382 -28.56 1.72 21.49
CA GLY A 382 -28.66 0.35 22.03
C GLY A 382 -27.66 -0.63 21.40
N ASP A 383 -27.95 -1.93 21.51
CA ASP A 383 -27.08 -2.99 20.96
C ASP A 383 -26.97 -2.91 19.42
N ALA A 384 -28.05 -2.59 18.73
CA ALA A 384 -28.00 -2.39 17.28
C ALA A 384 -27.02 -1.27 16.88
N ALA A 385 -27.02 -0.15 17.61
CA ALA A 385 -26.08 0.96 17.38
C ALA A 385 -24.62 0.54 17.60
N TYR A 386 -24.37 -0.28 18.63
CA TYR A 386 -23.05 -0.87 18.90
C TYR A 386 -22.58 -1.78 17.77
N GLY A 387 -23.45 -2.66 17.27
CA GLY A 387 -23.17 -3.49 16.10
C GLY A 387 -22.87 -2.65 14.85
N THR A 388 -23.63 -1.57 14.63
CA THR A 388 -23.42 -0.67 13.49
C THR A 388 -22.09 0.07 13.56
N LEU A 389 -21.67 0.55 14.75
CA LEU A 389 -20.36 1.20 14.92
C LEU A 389 -19.21 0.24 14.61
N LEU A 390 -19.23 -0.98 15.18
CA LEU A 390 -18.20 -1.98 14.88
C LEU A 390 -18.24 -2.44 13.42
N GLY A 391 -19.44 -2.54 12.83
CA GLY A 391 -19.62 -2.78 11.40
C GLY A 391 -18.97 -1.70 10.54
N ALA A 392 -19.09 -0.42 10.93
CA ALA A 392 -18.42 0.69 10.27
C ALA A 392 -16.89 0.58 10.36
N VAL A 393 -16.34 0.19 11.53
CA VAL A 393 -14.89 -0.10 11.67
C VAL A 393 -14.46 -1.19 10.68
N PHE A 394 -15.16 -2.34 10.65
CA PHE A 394 -14.79 -3.45 9.77
C PHE A 394 -14.90 -3.10 8.29
N LEU A 395 -15.99 -2.44 7.87
CA LEU A 395 -16.20 -2.03 6.48
C LEU A 395 -15.19 -0.96 6.05
N GLY A 396 -14.96 0.04 6.90
CA GLY A 396 -13.97 1.09 6.68
C GLY A 396 -12.57 0.50 6.48
N MET A 397 -12.13 -0.35 7.41
CA MET A 397 -10.81 -1.01 7.31
C MET A 397 -10.69 -1.86 6.04
N ALA A 398 -11.70 -2.66 5.69
CA ALA A 398 -11.71 -3.47 4.48
C ALA A 398 -11.64 -2.60 3.20
N PHE A 399 -12.34 -1.46 3.19
CA PHE A 399 -12.29 -0.48 2.12
C PHE A 399 -10.90 0.14 2.01
N GLY A 400 -10.32 0.61 3.12
CA GLY A 400 -8.98 1.22 3.16
C GLY A 400 -7.89 0.29 2.67
N LEU A 401 -7.88 -0.97 3.13
CA LEU A 401 -6.91 -1.99 2.71
C LEU A 401 -7.00 -2.35 1.22
N SER A 402 -8.18 -2.22 0.60
CA SER A 402 -8.44 -2.69 -0.78
C SER A 402 -8.41 -1.59 -1.85
N LEU A 403 -8.81 -0.36 -1.51
CA LEU A 403 -8.84 0.78 -2.42
C LEU A 403 -7.65 1.73 -2.24
N GLY A 404 -7.03 1.81 -1.05
CA GLY A 404 -5.95 2.76 -0.76
C GLY A 404 -4.83 2.77 -1.81
N PRO A 405 -4.19 1.62 -2.10
CA PRO A 405 -3.10 1.55 -3.08
C PRO A 405 -3.52 1.78 -4.55
N ARG A 406 -4.84 1.77 -4.85
CA ARG A 406 -5.36 1.87 -6.23
C ARG A 406 -5.89 3.25 -6.58
N THR A 407 -6.42 3.98 -5.60
CA THR A 407 -7.12 5.26 -5.81
C THR A 407 -6.22 6.48 -5.58
N LEU A 408 -5.10 6.33 -4.87
CA LEU A 408 -4.20 7.45 -4.52
C LEU A 408 -2.79 7.24 -5.09
N ARG A 409 -2.72 6.75 -6.34
CA ARG A 409 -1.45 6.48 -7.06
C ARG A 409 -0.65 7.73 -7.39
N GLU A 410 -1.28 8.90 -7.29
CA GLU A 410 -0.69 10.18 -7.67
C GLU A 410 0.05 10.86 -6.51
N LEU A 411 -0.12 10.39 -5.26
CA LEU A 411 0.64 10.88 -4.11
C LEU A 411 1.84 9.99 -3.83
N SER A 412 2.98 10.57 -3.46
CA SER A 412 4.14 9.83 -2.94
C SER A 412 3.71 8.96 -1.74
N ARG A 413 4.19 7.71 -1.68
CA ARG A 413 3.77 6.72 -0.66
C ARG A 413 3.99 7.23 0.77
N GLY A 414 5.07 7.94 1.02
CA GLY A 414 5.38 8.60 2.28
C GLY A 414 4.34 9.61 2.75
N ARG A 415 3.98 10.57 1.88
CA ARG A 415 2.96 11.59 2.19
C ARG A 415 1.59 11.00 2.42
N LEU A 416 1.19 10.03 1.58
CA LEU A 416 -0.09 9.37 1.73
C LEU A 416 -0.19 8.65 3.09
N PHE A 417 0.91 8.02 3.54
CA PHE A 417 0.98 7.38 4.84
C PHE A 417 0.76 8.37 5.98
N GLY A 418 1.54 9.45 6.03
CA GLY A 418 1.43 10.46 7.09
C GLY A 418 0.07 11.18 7.09
N LEU A 419 -0.44 11.60 5.93
CA LEU A 419 -1.76 12.23 5.79
C LEU A 419 -2.91 11.31 6.25
N SER A 420 -2.80 10.01 5.99
CA SER A 420 -3.79 9.04 6.45
C SER A 420 -3.83 8.95 7.98
N ILE A 421 -2.68 8.99 8.65
CA ILE A 421 -2.60 8.99 10.12
C ILE A 421 -3.12 10.31 10.71
N ILE A 422 -2.79 11.45 10.11
CA ILE A 422 -3.36 12.75 10.53
C ILE A 422 -4.88 12.73 10.40
N SER A 423 -5.39 12.20 9.28
CA SER A 423 -6.84 12.05 9.05
C SER A 423 -7.50 11.15 10.10
N VAL A 424 -6.85 10.05 10.51
CA VAL A 424 -7.30 9.23 11.65
C VAL A 424 -7.44 10.10 12.90
N GLY A 425 -6.44 10.92 13.23
CA GLY A 425 -6.47 11.77 14.41
C GLY A 425 -7.57 12.84 14.39
N VAL A 426 -7.76 13.52 13.26
CA VAL A 426 -8.81 14.53 13.07
C VAL A 426 -10.20 13.91 13.14
N LEU A 427 -10.43 12.79 12.46
CA LEU A 427 -11.71 12.08 12.48
C LEU A 427 -12.04 11.55 13.87
N LEU A 428 -11.03 11.11 14.63
CA LEU A 428 -11.20 10.64 15.99
C LEU A 428 -11.58 11.77 16.94
N ALA A 429 -10.92 12.93 16.82
CA ALA A 429 -11.28 14.13 17.58
C ALA A 429 -12.70 14.62 17.23
N ALA A 430 -13.09 14.59 15.95
CA ALA A 430 -14.45 14.91 15.54
C ALA A 430 -15.48 13.94 16.13
N ALA A 431 -15.21 12.63 16.08
CA ALA A 431 -16.07 11.62 16.69
C ALA A 431 -16.17 11.79 18.22
N ALA A 432 -15.11 12.24 18.87
CA ALA A 432 -15.11 12.54 20.30
C ALA A 432 -15.97 13.75 20.67
N LEU A 433 -16.13 14.73 19.78
CA LEU A 433 -16.79 16.00 20.10
C LEU A 433 -18.25 16.08 19.61
N ILE A 434 -18.64 15.25 18.64
CA ILE A 434 -19.95 15.29 17.99
C ILE A 434 -20.92 14.31 18.67
N HIS A 435 -22.02 14.83 19.20
CA HIS A 435 -23.09 14.05 19.86
C HIS A 435 -24.21 13.63 18.91
N ASN A 436 -23.84 13.02 17.78
CA ASN A 436 -24.80 12.46 16.83
C ASN A 436 -24.36 11.06 16.40
N LEU A 437 -25.18 10.06 16.74
CA LEU A 437 -24.85 8.65 16.51
C LEU A 437 -24.54 8.34 15.04
N VAL A 438 -25.35 8.87 14.10
CA VAL A 438 -25.18 8.61 12.67
C VAL A 438 -23.87 9.21 12.18
N VAL A 439 -23.57 10.44 12.58
CA VAL A 439 -22.31 11.11 12.22
C VAL A 439 -21.12 10.36 12.81
N VAL A 440 -21.17 9.96 14.07
CA VAL A 440 -20.09 9.18 14.72
C VAL A 440 -19.85 7.84 14.02
N VAL A 441 -20.91 7.15 13.60
CA VAL A 441 -20.80 5.90 12.80
C VAL A 441 -20.08 6.16 11.48
N LEU A 442 -20.45 7.22 10.75
CA LEU A 442 -19.81 7.59 9.48
C LEU A 442 -18.34 7.99 9.68
N LEU A 443 -18.05 8.81 10.68
CA LEU A 443 -16.69 9.22 11.04
C LEU A 443 -15.82 8.03 11.43
N THR A 444 -16.37 7.07 12.18
CA THR A 444 -15.67 5.85 12.57
C THR A 444 -15.35 4.97 11.37
N GLY A 445 -16.27 4.87 10.40
CA GLY A 445 -16.01 4.17 9.14
C GLY A 445 -14.91 4.85 8.31
N ALA A 446 -14.95 6.18 8.19
CA ALA A 446 -13.92 6.96 7.51
C ALA A 446 -12.55 6.82 8.20
N LEU A 447 -12.53 6.88 9.53
CA LEU A 447 -11.33 6.69 10.35
C LEU A 447 -10.71 5.32 10.11
N ALA A 448 -11.52 4.26 10.13
CA ALA A 448 -11.03 2.91 9.89
C ALA A 448 -10.52 2.72 8.45
N ALA A 449 -11.11 3.43 7.47
CA ALA A 449 -10.60 3.47 6.11
C ALA A 449 -9.23 4.15 6.04
N CYS A 450 -9.05 5.32 6.67
CA CYS A 450 -7.75 5.99 6.76
C CYS A 450 -6.70 5.12 7.46
N ALA A 451 -7.05 4.45 8.56
CA ALA A 451 -6.16 3.50 9.24
C ALA A 451 -5.79 2.30 8.35
N GLY A 452 -6.73 1.77 7.57
CA GLY A 452 -6.49 0.72 6.59
C GLY A 452 -5.56 1.15 5.46
N ILE A 453 -5.71 2.39 4.95
CA ILE A 453 -4.81 2.99 3.97
C ILE A 453 -3.40 3.10 4.57
N ALA A 454 -3.26 3.70 5.76
CA ALA A 454 -1.99 3.83 6.46
C ALA A 454 -1.30 2.47 6.65
N TRP A 455 -2.03 1.43 7.07
CA TRP A 455 -1.49 0.09 7.20
C TRP A 455 -1.00 -0.49 5.87
N SER A 456 -1.79 -0.39 4.81
CA SER A 456 -1.43 -0.95 3.49
C SER A 456 -0.25 -0.23 2.84
N VAL A 457 -0.21 1.10 2.94
CA VAL A 457 0.85 1.95 2.38
C VAL A 457 2.12 1.80 3.19
N GLY A 458 2.02 1.83 4.53
CA GLY A 458 3.15 1.61 5.43
C GLY A 458 3.80 0.24 5.22
N LEU A 459 3.00 -0.83 5.09
CA LEU A 459 3.53 -2.15 4.77
C LEU A 459 4.26 -2.16 3.43
N SER A 460 3.72 -1.49 2.41
CA SER A 460 4.35 -1.40 1.08
C SER A 460 5.65 -0.58 1.10
N ALA A 461 5.72 0.46 1.93
CA ALA A 461 6.91 1.30 2.10
C ALA A 461 8.01 0.57 2.88
N VAL A 462 7.64 -0.12 3.97
CA VAL A 462 8.56 -0.96 4.75
C VAL A 462 9.07 -2.14 3.92
N ASP A 463 8.20 -2.78 3.13
CA ASP A 463 8.61 -3.89 2.25
C ASP A 463 9.58 -3.44 1.15
N ALA A 464 9.47 -2.19 0.67
CA ALA A 464 10.41 -1.64 -0.29
C ALA A 464 11.82 -1.47 0.31
N GLN A 465 11.90 -1.08 1.59
CA GLN A 465 13.16 -0.87 2.31
C GLN A 465 13.78 -2.19 2.82
N ALA A 466 12.98 -3.23 3.06
CA ALA A 466 13.44 -4.47 3.72
C ALA A 466 14.10 -5.54 2.81
N GLY A 467 14.16 -5.34 1.49
CA GLY A 467 14.78 -6.27 0.53
C GLY A 467 14.18 -7.71 0.52
N ASP A 468 14.69 -8.58 -0.36
CA ASP A 468 14.14 -9.92 -0.59
C ASP A 468 14.37 -10.93 0.55
N LEU A 469 15.41 -10.75 1.37
CA LEU A 469 15.80 -11.66 2.45
C LEU A 469 15.13 -11.33 3.82
N GLY A 470 14.40 -10.20 3.91
CA GLY A 470 13.82 -9.67 5.14
C GLY A 470 12.29 -9.74 5.25
N ARG A 471 11.54 -9.79 4.13
CA ARG A 471 10.06 -9.63 4.10
C ARG A 471 9.29 -10.49 5.09
N GLY A 472 9.64 -11.77 5.23
CA GLY A 472 8.95 -12.69 6.15
C GLY A 472 9.14 -12.34 7.64
N ARG A 473 10.30 -11.80 8.01
CA ARG A 473 10.62 -11.36 9.38
C ARG A 473 9.98 -10.02 9.70
N THR A 474 9.97 -9.10 8.73
CA THR A 474 9.32 -7.79 8.89
C THR A 474 7.82 -7.90 9.07
N LEU A 475 7.15 -8.74 8.28
CA LEU A 475 5.71 -8.97 8.41
C LEU A 475 5.33 -9.61 9.75
N SER A 476 6.10 -10.59 10.24
CA SER A 476 5.82 -11.22 11.54
C SER A 476 6.06 -10.24 12.70
N PHE A 477 7.12 -9.43 12.62
CA PHE A 477 7.35 -8.33 13.55
C PHE A 477 6.17 -7.33 13.56
N LEU A 478 5.71 -6.87 12.39
CA LEU A 478 4.59 -5.92 12.30
C LEU A 478 3.29 -6.49 12.84
N GLN A 479 2.99 -7.77 12.57
CA GLN A 479 1.80 -8.44 13.11
C GLN A 479 1.86 -8.61 14.64
N ALA A 480 3.03 -9.00 15.16
CA ALA A 480 3.28 -9.10 16.59
C ALA A 480 3.15 -7.72 17.28
N GLY A 481 3.74 -6.69 16.66
CA GLY A 481 3.65 -5.30 17.10
C GLY A 481 2.22 -4.77 17.08
N ALA A 482 1.44 -5.04 16.03
CA ALA A 482 0.05 -4.60 15.94
C ALA A 482 -0.81 -5.22 17.06
N ARG A 483 -0.60 -6.50 17.38
CA ARG A 483 -1.28 -7.14 18.51
C ARG A 483 -0.87 -6.51 19.84
N ALA A 484 0.42 -6.23 20.05
CA ALA A 484 0.89 -5.54 21.24
C ALA A 484 0.31 -4.13 21.37
N ALA A 485 0.25 -3.37 20.27
CA ALA A 485 -0.35 -2.04 20.21
C ALA A 485 -1.85 -2.08 20.58
N LEU A 486 -2.61 -3.06 20.11
CA LEU A 486 -4.00 -3.27 20.52
C LEU A 486 -4.13 -3.56 22.02
N ILE A 487 -3.26 -4.42 22.57
CA ILE A 487 -3.27 -4.74 24.01
C ILE A 487 -3.00 -3.49 24.84
N VAL A 488 -1.95 -2.72 24.49
CA VAL A 488 -1.61 -1.47 25.17
C VAL A 488 -2.75 -0.47 25.05
N ALA A 489 -3.35 -0.32 23.86
CA ALA A 489 -4.48 0.57 23.65
C ALA A 489 -5.64 0.21 24.57
N VAL A 490 -6.05 -1.06 24.64
CA VAL A 490 -7.14 -1.50 25.51
C VAL A 490 -6.78 -1.35 26.99
N LEU A 491 -5.55 -1.70 27.38
CA LEU A 491 -5.05 -1.61 28.76
C LEU A 491 -5.03 -0.17 29.28
N VAL A 492 -4.82 0.81 28.41
CA VAL A 492 -4.79 2.23 28.79
C VAL A 492 -6.16 2.89 28.62
N ALA A 493 -6.80 2.71 27.47
CA ALA A 493 -8.02 3.42 27.09
C ALA A 493 -9.20 3.13 28.02
N ALA A 494 -9.49 1.85 28.31
CA ALA A 494 -10.65 1.49 29.14
C ALA A 494 -10.51 1.98 30.60
N PRO A 495 -9.36 1.80 31.28
CA PRO A 495 -9.15 2.40 32.60
C PRO A 495 -9.14 3.92 32.60
N LEU A 496 -8.52 4.56 31.60
CA LEU A 496 -8.50 6.02 31.49
C LEU A 496 -9.92 6.59 31.34
N ALA A 497 -10.74 5.99 30.49
CA ALA A 497 -12.15 6.34 30.37
C ALA A 497 -12.87 6.15 31.71
N GLY A 498 -12.69 5.00 32.36
CA GLY A 498 -13.33 4.69 33.64
C GLY A 498 -12.90 5.62 34.79
N LEU A 499 -11.65 6.08 34.81
CA LEU A 499 -11.13 7.03 35.81
C LEU A 499 -11.72 8.43 35.62
N PHE A 500 -11.87 8.88 34.38
CA PHE A 500 -12.46 10.19 34.09
C PHE A 500 -13.97 10.21 34.37
N GLY A 501 -14.68 9.11 34.12
CA GLY A 501 -16.12 9.02 34.45
C GLY A 501 -17.00 9.91 33.57
N HIS A 502 -18.11 10.40 34.12
CA HIS A 502 -19.08 11.24 33.42
C HIS A 502 -19.00 12.69 33.92
N HIS A 503 -18.80 13.63 32.99
CA HIS A 503 -18.88 15.05 33.28
C HIS A 503 -19.94 15.72 32.41
N VAL A 504 -20.69 16.63 33.01
CA VAL A 504 -21.74 17.40 32.32
C VAL A 504 -21.37 18.87 32.41
N VAL A 505 -21.05 19.47 31.27
CA VAL A 505 -20.70 20.88 31.16
C VAL A 505 -21.96 21.64 30.76
N ARG A 506 -22.47 22.50 31.64
CA ARG A 506 -23.57 23.41 31.32
C ARG A 506 -22.96 24.67 30.69
N ILE A 507 -23.20 24.86 29.39
CA ILE A 507 -22.68 26.00 28.63
C ILE A 507 -23.65 27.19 28.72
N ALA A 508 -24.95 26.91 28.72
CA ALA A 508 -26.05 27.86 28.90
C ALA A 508 -27.21 27.17 29.64
N PRO A 509 -28.26 27.87 30.11
CA PRO A 509 -29.39 27.26 30.82
C PRO A 509 -30.02 26.06 30.10
N ASP A 510 -30.09 26.13 28.76
CA ASP A 510 -30.70 25.09 27.91
C ASP A 510 -29.66 24.27 27.11
N VAL A 511 -28.36 24.58 27.23
CA VAL A 511 -27.29 23.90 26.47
C VAL A 511 -26.41 23.10 27.42
N VAL A 512 -26.71 21.80 27.47
CA VAL A 512 -25.99 20.82 28.28
C VAL A 512 -25.09 19.97 27.37
N TYR A 513 -23.77 20.14 27.49
CA TYR A 513 -22.79 19.35 26.78
C TYR A 513 -22.29 18.20 27.66
N ARG A 514 -22.48 16.96 27.22
CA ARG A 514 -22.06 15.76 27.97
C ARG A 514 -20.68 15.33 27.50
N PHE A 515 -19.69 15.33 28.40
CA PHE A 515 -18.32 14.93 28.07
C PHE A 515 -17.90 13.81 29.02
N ASP A 516 -17.84 12.58 28.52
CA ASP A 516 -17.49 11.41 29.30
C ASP A 516 -16.04 10.95 29.05
N GLY A 517 -15.62 9.92 29.79
CA GLY A 517 -14.27 9.38 29.67
C GLY A 517 -13.98 8.77 28.31
N ALA A 518 -14.99 8.33 27.55
CA ALA A 518 -14.79 7.85 26.20
C ALA A 518 -14.47 9.03 25.27
N ASN A 519 -15.19 10.15 25.39
CA ASN A 519 -14.87 11.38 24.65
C ASN A 519 -13.42 11.82 24.93
N LEU A 520 -12.98 11.82 26.20
CA LEU A 520 -11.60 12.17 26.56
C LEU A 520 -10.58 11.24 25.87
N VAL A 521 -10.78 9.93 25.99
CA VAL A 521 -9.85 8.93 25.41
C VAL A 521 -9.76 9.08 23.91
N LEU A 522 -10.89 9.23 23.22
CA LEU A 522 -10.93 9.44 21.77
C LEU A 522 -10.20 10.74 21.39
N LEU A 523 -10.42 11.84 22.14
CA LEU A 523 -9.76 13.12 21.89
C LEU A 523 -8.23 13.03 22.08
N VAL A 524 -7.78 12.42 23.19
CA VAL A 524 -6.35 12.21 23.47
C VAL A 524 -5.70 11.33 22.40
N CYS A 525 -6.33 10.21 22.04
CA CYS A 525 -5.85 9.36 20.96
C CYS A 525 -5.83 10.10 19.61
N GLY A 526 -6.79 11.00 19.38
CA GLY A 526 -6.88 11.83 18.18
C GLY A 526 -5.69 12.77 18.07
N LEU A 527 -5.41 13.52 19.14
CA LEU A 527 -4.24 14.40 19.23
C LEU A 527 -2.92 13.63 19.07
N LEU A 528 -2.78 12.48 19.75
CA LEU A 528 -1.60 11.62 19.61
C LEU A 528 -1.43 11.14 18.17
N SER A 529 -2.50 10.74 17.49
CA SER A 529 -2.46 10.33 16.09
C SER A 529 -2.07 11.47 15.16
N VAL A 530 -2.56 12.71 15.39
CA VAL A 530 -2.10 13.89 14.64
C VAL A 530 -0.60 14.10 14.83
N VAL A 531 -0.10 14.06 16.06
CA VAL A 531 1.34 14.19 16.36
C VAL A 531 2.15 13.10 15.68
N LEU A 532 1.74 11.84 15.80
CA LEU A 532 2.40 10.70 15.15
C LEU A 532 2.39 10.83 13.61
N GLY A 533 1.30 11.33 13.04
CA GLY A 533 1.19 11.59 11.61
C GLY A 533 2.13 12.70 11.14
N ILE A 534 2.24 13.81 11.88
CA ILE A 534 3.19 14.90 11.59
C ILE A 534 4.64 14.42 11.72
N VAL A 535 4.95 13.68 12.79
CA VAL A 535 6.28 13.10 13.00
C VAL A 535 6.61 12.14 11.85
N SER A 536 5.67 11.30 11.45
CA SER A 536 5.83 10.39 10.32
C SER A 536 6.09 11.13 9.01
N LEU A 537 5.35 12.20 8.70
CA LEU A 537 5.60 13.03 7.51
C LEU A 537 7.03 13.59 7.52
N ARG A 538 7.47 14.15 8.65
CA ARG A 538 8.83 14.71 8.80
C ARG A 538 9.95 13.67 8.72
N HIS A 539 9.66 12.40 9.00
CA HIS A 539 10.65 11.33 8.90
C HIS A 539 10.75 10.76 7.50
N VAL A 540 9.71 10.92 6.68
CA VAL A 540 9.69 10.45 5.30
C VAL A 540 10.06 11.57 4.31
N GLU A 541 9.70 12.82 4.60
CA GLU A 541 10.19 13.99 3.87
C GLU A 541 11.59 14.35 4.41
N GLY A 542 12.64 13.96 3.69
CA GLY A 542 13.97 14.53 3.87
C GLY A 542 13.94 16.05 3.73
N ARG A 543 14.98 16.74 4.23
CA ARG A 543 15.04 18.21 4.45
C ARG A 543 14.80 19.13 3.22
N GLY A 544 14.42 18.62 2.04
CA GLY A 544 14.30 19.39 0.79
C GLY A 544 12.97 19.26 0.02
N GLY A 545 11.90 18.69 0.58
CA GLY A 545 10.63 18.53 -0.13
C GLY A 545 9.81 19.84 -0.29
N ALA A 546 9.18 20.04 -1.45
CA ALA A 546 8.28 21.18 -1.70
C ALA A 546 7.08 21.26 -0.72
N PRO A 547 6.49 22.45 -0.48
CA PRO A 547 5.40 22.62 0.48
C PRO A 547 4.16 21.75 0.16
N LEU A 548 3.63 21.08 1.19
CA LEU A 548 2.46 20.17 1.13
C LEU A 548 1.22 20.79 0.43
N ALA A 549 1.03 22.10 0.54
CA ALA A 549 -0.08 22.81 -0.08
C ALA A 549 0.01 22.82 -1.62
N THR A 550 1.23 22.94 -2.16
CA THR A 550 1.49 22.99 -3.60
C THR A 550 1.19 21.62 -4.23
N ASP A 551 1.64 20.54 -3.59
CA ASP A 551 1.41 19.18 -4.08
C ASP A 551 -0.03 18.71 -3.94
N LEU A 552 -0.74 19.10 -2.88
CA LEU A 552 -2.17 18.80 -2.74
C LEU A 552 -3.01 19.54 -3.80
N PHE A 553 -2.62 20.78 -4.12
CA PHE A 553 -3.28 21.59 -5.14
C PHE A 553 -2.98 21.10 -6.57
N GLU A 554 -1.77 20.61 -6.82
CA GLU A 554 -1.34 19.94 -8.06
C GLU A 554 -2.08 18.59 -8.24
N ALA A 555 -2.16 17.77 -7.19
CA ALA A 555 -2.87 16.49 -7.20
C ALA A 555 -4.39 16.66 -7.41
N LEU A 556 -5.01 17.67 -6.79
CA LEU A 556 -6.41 18.01 -7.04
C LEU A 556 -6.69 18.45 -8.48
N ARG A 557 -5.67 18.95 -9.19
CA ARG A 557 -5.74 19.33 -10.61
C ARG A 557 -5.35 18.20 -11.56
N GLY A 558 -5.08 16.99 -11.06
CA GLY A 558 -4.69 15.82 -11.85
C GLY A 558 -3.29 15.95 -12.48
N ARG A 559 -2.43 16.81 -11.92
CA ARG A 559 -1.01 16.89 -12.28
C ARG A 559 -0.22 15.98 -11.37
N LYS A 560 0.70 15.20 -11.96
CA LYS A 560 1.59 14.34 -11.19
C LYS A 560 2.55 15.23 -10.39
N PRO A 561 2.62 15.12 -9.06
CA PRO A 561 3.72 15.73 -8.32
C PRO A 561 5.02 15.12 -8.81
N VAL A 562 6.05 15.96 -8.98
CA VAL A 562 7.40 15.55 -9.36
C VAL A 562 7.89 14.58 -8.29
N ALA A 563 7.92 13.29 -8.61
CA ALA A 563 8.37 12.26 -7.70
C ALA A 563 9.90 12.31 -7.70
N HIS A 564 10.49 12.90 -6.65
CA HIS A 564 11.87 12.56 -6.31
C HIS A 564 11.88 11.06 -5.99
N SER A 565 12.52 10.27 -6.84
CA SER A 565 12.70 8.84 -6.61
C SER A 565 13.47 8.62 -5.31
N GLU A 566 12.83 8.00 -4.32
CA GLU A 566 13.39 7.60 -3.01
C GLU A 566 14.56 6.59 -3.11
N ASP A 567 15.05 6.29 -4.33
CA ASP A 567 16.16 5.37 -4.63
C ASP A 567 17.52 6.10 -4.84
N ASP A 568 17.58 7.43 -4.83
CA ASP A 568 18.81 8.21 -5.09
C ASP A 568 19.43 8.83 -3.82
N ASP A 569 19.38 8.15 -2.66
CA ASP A 569 20.37 8.39 -1.59
C ASP A 569 21.68 7.69 -1.98
N THR A 570 22.17 8.04 -3.15
CA THR A 570 23.48 7.64 -3.66
C THR A 570 24.49 8.56 -3.02
N GLY A 571 25.47 8.02 -2.27
CA GLY A 571 26.49 8.83 -1.59
C GLY A 571 27.46 9.61 -2.50
N GLY A 572 27.12 9.84 -3.78
CA GLY A 572 27.89 10.60 -4.76
C GLY A 572 27.13 11.85 -5.23
N LEU A 573 27.87 12.87 -5.69
CA LEU A 573 27.33 14.16 -6.11
C LEU A 573 27.27 14.26 -7.64
N PHE A 574 26.13 14.68 -8.20
CA PHE A 574 25.91 14.83 -9.64
C PHE A 574 25.84 16.30 -10.08
N ILE A 575 26.80 16.74 -10.89
CA ILE A 575 26.92 18.11 -11.40
C ILE A 575 26.74 18.12 -12.92
N ALA A 576 25.81 18.95 -13.42
CA ALA A 576 25.57 19.15 -14.85
C ALA A 576 25.97 20.56 -15.30
N PHE A 577 26.61 20.65 -16.47
CA PHE A 577 26.94 21.93 -17.10
C PHE A 577 25.99 22.22 -18.25
N GLU A 578 25.34 23.38 -18.20
CA GLU A 578 24.32 23.82 -19.15
C GLU A 578 24.63 25.22 -19.69
N GLY A 579 23.99 25.59 -20.81
CA GLY A 579 24.21 26.87 -21.48
C GLY A 579 24.26 26.78 -23.00
N GLY A 580 24.18 27.94 -23.65
CA GLY A 580 24.15 28.08 -25.12
C GLY A 580 25.46 27.69 -25.81
N GLU A 581 25.47 27.80 -27.13
CA GLU A 581 26.64 27.49 -27.95
C GLU A 581 27.80 28.45 -27.66
N GLY A 582 29.03 27.90 -27.57
CA GLY A 582 30.25 28.69 -27.34
C GLY A 582 30.42 29.22 -25.91
N SER A 583 29.59 28.80 -24.95
CA SER A 583 29.66 29.29 -23.57
C SER A 583 30.85 28.73 -22.76
N GLY A 584 31.50 27.65 -23.20
CA GLY A 584 32.66 27.06 -22.52
C GLY A 584 32.34 25.90 -21.58
N LYS A 585 31.13 25.31 -21.64
CA LYS A 585 30.68 24.15 -20.82
C LYS A 585 31.69 23.00 -20.82
N THR A 586 32.11 22.55 -21.99
CA THR A 586 33.06 21.43 -22.14
C THR A 586 34.40 21.74 -21.48
N THR A 587 34.84 23.00 -21.55
CA THR A 587 36.07 23.45 -20.92
C THR A 587 35.93 23.45 -19.40
N GLN A 588 34.87 24.06 -18.88
CA GLN A 588 34.66 24.20 -17.43
C GLN A 588 34.35 22.86 -16.76
N SER A 589 33.56 21.98 -17.39
CA SER A 589 33.30 20.63 -16.88
C SER A 589 34.59 19.80 -16.78
N ARG A 590 35.51 19.97 -17.74
CA ARG A 590 36.85 19.35 -17.70
C ARG A 590 37.72 19.93 -16.61
N LEU A 591 37.78 21.24 -16.46
CA LEU A 591 38.58 21.91 -15.43
C LEU A 591 38.09 21.54 -14.02
N LEU A 592 36.78 21.49 -13.81
CA LEU A 592 36.20 21.04 -12.55
C LEU A 592 36.53 19.57 -12.28
N ALA A 593 36.39 18.69 -13.27
CA ALA A 593 36.69 17.28 -13.09
C ALA A 593 38.18 17.02 -12.77
N ILE A 594 39.10 17.79 -13.34
CA ILE A 594 40.53 17.74 -12.99
C ILE A 594 40.73 18.19 -11.54
N TRP A 595 40.21 19.37 -11.19
CA TRP A 595 40.33 19.91 -9.83
C TRP A 595 39.78 18.96 -8.76
N LEU A 596 38.61 18.36 -8.98
CA LEU A 596 38.00 17.39 -8.05
C LEU A 596 38.86 16.13 -7.88
N ARG A 597 39.50 15.63 -8.95
CA ARG A 597 40.44 14.50 -8.84
C ARG A 597 41.69 14.88 -8.05
N ASP A 598 42.19 16.11 -8.23
CA ASP A 598 43.31 16.63 -7.45
C ASP A 598 42.97 16.80 -5.96
N GLN A 599 41.68 16.96 -5.62
CA GLN A 599 41.17 16.94 -4.24
C GLN A 599 40.95 15.51 -3.69
N GLY A 600 41.21 14.45 -4.47
CA GLY A 600 41.14 13.06 -4.02
C GLY A 600 39.80 12.34 -4.22
N PHE A 601 38.84 12.93 -4.94
CA PHE A 601 37.56 12.29 -5.22
C PHE A 601 37.61 11.33 -6.42
N ASP A 602 36.79 10.26 -6.41
CA ASP A 602 36.48 9.49 -7.62
C ASP A 602 35.54 10.32 -8.51
N VAL A 603 35.98 10.69 -9.72
CA VAL A 603 35.24 11.59 -10.61
C VAL A 603 35.02 10.97 -11.99
N VAL A 604 33.75 10.73 -12.31
CA VAL A 604 33.29 10.35 -13.65
C VAL A 604 32.92 11.60 -14.43
N GLN A 605 33.77 11.94 -15.40
CA GLN A 605 33.45 12.99 -16.37
C GLN A 605 32.73 12.39 -17.57
N THR A 606 31.65 13.02 -18.00
CA THR A 606 30.81 12.53 -19.09
C THR A 606 30.16 13.68 -19.89
N ARG A 607 29.43 13.36 -20.97
CA ARG A 607 28.75 14.33 -21.85
C ARG A 607 27.54 13.73 -22.55
N GLU A 608 26.58 14.58 -22.87
CA GLU A 608 25.44 14.22 -23.71
C GLU A 608 25.36 15.07 -24.99
N PRO A 609 25.03 14.48 -26.14
CA PRO A 609 24.92 13.04 -26.39
C PRO A 609 26.31 12.42 -26.61
N GLY A 610 26.46 11.11 -26.41
CA GLY A 610 27.65 10.39 -26.90
C GLY A 610 28.57 9.69 -25.90
N SER A 611 28.25 9.65 -24.61
CA SER A 611 29.10 8.98 -23.61
C SER A 611 28.95 7.45 -23.51
N THR A 612 28.12 6.85 -24.36
CA THR A 612 27.97 5.38 -24.46
C THR A 612 28.20 4.92 -25.90
N LYS A 613 28.42 3.61 -26.12
CA LYS A 613 28.56 3.07 -27.48
C LYS A 613 27.33 3.33 -28.35
N VAL A 614 26.14 3.22 -27.75
CA VAL A 614 24.87 3.56 -28.42
C VAL A 614 24.78 5.06 -28.61
N GLY A 615 25.10 5.83 -27.57
CA GLY A 615 25.09 7.29 -27.61
C GLY A 615 25.98 7.87 -28.69
N MET A 616 27.17 7.33 -28.92
CA MET A 616 28.06 7.78 -30.01
C MET A 616 27.40 7.64 -31.39
N ARG A 617 26.63 6.57 -31.60
CA ARG A 617 25.89 6.36 -32.86
C ARG A 617 24.72 7.34 -32.97
N LEU A 618 24.01 7.58 -31.87
CA LEU A 618 22.92 8.57 -31.82
C LEU A 618 23.45 10.00 -32.04
N ARG A 619 24.59 10.36 -31.43
CA ARG A 619 25.28 11.63 -31.65
C ARG A 619 25.63 11.83 -33.12
N ALA A 620 26.16 10.81 -33.78
CA ALA A 620 26.49 10.90 -35.21
C ALA A 620 25.25 11.24 -36.04
N ILE A 621 24.09 10.66 -35.75
CA ILE A 621 22.82 10.97 -36.43
C ILE A 621 22.34 12.39 -36.09
N LEU A 622 22.43 12.78 -34.82
CA LEU A 622 21.89 14.05 -34.32
C LEU A 622 22.66 15.27 -34.84
N LEU A 623 23.98 15.17 -35.01
CA LEU A 623 24.86 16.28 -35.35
C LEU A 623 25.24 16.33 -36.84
N ASP A 624 24.92 15.31 -37.63
CA ASP A 624 25.24 15.30 -39.05
C ASP A 624 24.45 16.38 -39.82
N ALA A 625 25.19 17.37 -40.33
CA ALA A 625 24.65 18.49 -41.11
C ALA A 625 23.97 18.07 -42.42
N ALA A 626 24.26 16.87 -42.95
CA ALA A 626 23.60 16.32 -44.13
C ALA A 626 22.16 15.86 -43.87
N HIS A 627 21.76 15.65 -42.60
CA HIS A 627 20.44 15.15 -42.22
C HIS A 627 19.44 16.29 -41.95
N GLN A 628 19.17 17.14 -42.95
CA GLN A 628 18.22 18.27 -42.83
C GLN A 628 16.73 17.88 -42.70
N GLY A 629 16.40 16.59 -42.71
CA GLY A 629 15.02 16.07 -42.66
C GLY A 629 14.54 15.53 -41.31
N LEU A 630 15.34 15.64 -40.25
CA LEU A 630 14.96 15.10 -38.93
C LEU A 630 13.85 15.94 -38.29
N SER A 631 12.69 15.33 -38.04
CA SER A 631 11.59 16.04 -37.35
C SER A 631 11.99 16.41 -35.91
N ALA A 632 11.48 17.53 -35.38
CA ALA A 632 11.74 17.96 -34.01
C ALA A 632 11.38 16.89 -32.96
N ARG A 633 10.31 16.13 -33.18
CA ARG A 633 9.92 15.01 -32.31
C ARG A 633 10.91 13.85 -32.38
N SER A 634 11.40 13.52 -33.57
CA SER A 634 12.45 12.49 -33.73
C SER A 634 13.75 12.91 -33.05
N GLU A 635 14.16 14.18 -33.18
CA GLU A 635 15.30 14.74 -32.47
C GLU A 635 15.16 14.60 -30.95
N ALA A 636 14.02 15.01 -30.38
CA ALA A 636 13.75 14.87 -28.94
C ALA A 636 13.80 13.41 -28.45
N LEU A 637 13.26 12.48 -29.24
CA LEU A 637 13.28 11.05 -28.92
C LEU A 637 14.70 10.47 -28.96
N LEU A 638 15.54 10.87 -29.92
CA LEU A 638 16.92 10.40 -30.02
C LEU A 638 17.78 10.92 -28.86
N TYR A 639 17.63 12.19 -28.47
CA TYR A 639 18.26 12.73 -27.26
C TYR A 639 17.82 11.98 -26.00
N SER A 640 16.52 11.72 -25.87
CA SER A 640 15.97 10.98 -24.72
C SER A 640 16.47 9.53 -24.68
N ALA A 641 16.67 8.90 -25.84
CA ALA A 641 17.20 7.54 -25.94
C ALA A 641 18.69 7.47 -25.56
N ASP A 642 19.51 8.44 -25.99
CA ASP A 642 20.91 8.55 -25.56
C ASP A 642 21.01 8.72 -24.05
N ARG A 643 20.19 9.62 -23.49
CA ARG A 643 20.12 9.89 -22.06
C ARG A 643 19.72 8.69 -21.23
N ALA A 644 18.69 7.94 -21.65
CA ALA A 644 18.26 6.75 -20.93
C ALA A 644 19.40 5.72 -20.81
N GLU A 645 20.12 5.47 -21.90
CA GLU A 645 21.27 4.57 -21.89
C GLU A 645 22.42 5.15 -21.04
N HIS A 646 22.64 6.46 -21.11
CA HIS A 646 23.70 7.13 -20.37
C HIS A 646 23.49 7.06 -18.86
N VAL A 647 22.27 7.31 -18.39
CA VAL A 647 21.91 7.17 -16.97
C VAL A 647 22.10 5.74 -16.49
N GLU A 648 21.58 4.77 -17.23
CA GLU A 648 21.60 3.35 -16.85
C GLU A 648 23.02 2.77 -16.84
N LYS A 649 23.88 3.18 -17.77
CA LYS A 649 25.21 2.56 -17.94
C LYS A 649 26.35 3.33 -17.29
N VAL A 650 26.19 4.62 -17.04
CA VAL A 650 27.30 5.48 -16.60
C VAL A 650 26.95 6.22 -15.32
N ILE A 651 25.89 7.04 -15.32
CA ILE A 651 25.63 7.97 -14.22
C ILE A 651 25.18 7.22 -12.97
N ARG A 652 24.11 6.41 -13.05
CA ARG A 652 23.55 5.73 -11.88
C ARG A 652 24.55 4.76 -11.23
N PRO A 653 25.30 3.93 -11.97
CA PRO A 653 26.36 3.10 -11.38
C PRO A 653 27.52 3.90 -10.76
N ALA A 654 27.72 5.16 -11.15
CA ALA A 654 28.72 6.04 -10.54
C ALA A 654 28.25 6.65 -9.23
N LEU A 655 27.04 7.18 -9.21
CA LEU A 655 26.47 7.72 -7.99
C LEU A 655 26.31 6.63 -6.93
N GLN A 656 25.86 5.42 -7.30
CA GLN A 656 25.67 4.29 -6.37
C GLN A 656 26.94 3.85 -5.63
N ARG A 657 28.13 4.09 -6.19
CA ARG A 657 29.41 3.78 -5.54
C ARG A 657 30.04 4.98 -4.83
N GLY A 658 29.33 6.10 -4.74
CA GLY A 658 29.81 7.34 -4.10
C GLY A 658 30.69 8.24 -4.98
N ALA A 659 30.76 7.99 -6.29
CA ALA A 659 31.58 8.82 -7.18
C ALA A 659 30.89 10.15 -7.52
N LEU A 660 31.69 11.19 -7.75
CA LEU A 660 31.23 12.46 -8.29
C LEU A 660 31.03 12.32 -9.80
N VAL A 661 29.88 12.73 -10.32
CA VAL A 661 29.60 12.72 -11.76
C VAL A 661 29.56 14.16 -12.26
N VAL A 662 30.37 14.47 -13.27
CA VAL A 662 30.39 15.78 -13.94
C VAL A 662 30.00 15.58 -15.40
N THR A 663 28.81 16.05 -15.80
CA THR A 663 28.30 15.93 -17.18
C THR A 663 28.27 17.25 -17.93
N ASP A 664 28.73 17.25 -19.18
CA ASP A 664 28.48 18.32 -20.15
C ASP A 664 27.12 18.07 -20.84
N ARG A 665 26.12 18.89 -20.48
CA ARG A 665 24.69 18.78 -20.81
C ARG A 665 23.95 17.63 -20.14
N TYR A 666 22.67 17.88 -19.86
CA TYR A 666 21.70 16.93 -19.33
C TYR A 666 20.26 17.35 -19.70
N ILE A 667 19.27 17.14 -18.82
CA ILE A 667 17.83 17.34 -19.10
C ILE A 667 17.51 18.77 -19.52
N ASP A 668 18.12 19.77 -18.87
CA ASP A 668 17.79 21.18 -19.07
C ASP A 668 18.13 21.62 -20.52
N SER A 669 19.17 21.03 -21.14
CA SER A 669 19.44 21.18 -22.58
C SER A 669 18.27 20.73 -23.47
N SER A 670 17.56 19.64 -23.14
CA SER A 670 16.43 19.20 -23.98
C SER A 670 15.23 20.13 -23.87
N LEU A 671 14.99 20.70 -22.69
CA LEU A 671 13.94 21.70 -22.48
C LEU A 671 14.24 22.97 -23.26
N ALA A 672 15.49 23.44 -23.23
CA ALA A 672 15.90 24.64 -23.92
C ALA A 672 15.89 24.48 -25.45
N TYR A 673 16.49 23.41 -25.99
CA TYR A 673 16.62 23.24 -27.45
C TYR A 673 15.37 22.66 -28.09
N GLN A 674 14.84 21.55 -27.56
CA GLN A 674 13.66 20.92 -28.16
C GLN A 674 12.35 21.54 -27.70
N GLY A 675 12.23 21.94 -26.42
CA GLY A 675 11.07 22.68 -25.92
C GLY A 675 10.98 24.08 -26.54
N ALA A 676 11.88 24.99 -26.14
CA ALA A 676 11.81 26.38 -26.59
C ALA A 676 12.36 26.62 -28.00
N GLY A 677 13.53 26.05 -28.33
CA GLY A 677 14.18 26.25 -29.63
C GLY A 677 13.34 25.73 -30.80
N ARG A 678 12.92 24.45 -30.72
CA ARG A 678 12.07 23.77 -31.72
C ARG A 678 10.57 23.95 -31.51
N ALA A 679 10.15 24.73 -30.50
CA ALA A 679 8.76 25.02 -30.17
C ALA A 679 7.89 23.76 -29.94
N LEU A 680 8.46 22.70 -29.36
CA LEU A 680 7.66 21.60 -28.82
C LEU A 680 7.06 22.00 -27.48
N ASP A 681 5.97 21.35 -27.10
CA ASP A 681 5.39 21.55 -25.77
C ASP A 681 6.42 21.14 -24.70
N SER A 682 6.92 22.12 -23.93
CA SER A 682 7.95 21.89 -22.92
C SER A 682 7.52 20.88 -21.86
N SER A 683 6.22 20.73 -21.59
CA SER A 683 5.71 19.72 -20.65
C SER A 683 5.74 18.31 -21.21
N GLU A 684 5.58 18.13 -22.53
CA GLU A 684 5.77 16.84 -23.19
C GLU A 684 7.24 16.43 -23.20
N VAL A 685 8.14 17.38 -23.49
CA VAL A 685 9.60 17.16 -23.47
C VAL A 685 10.09 16.84 -22.05
N ALA A 686 9.57 17.54 -21.03
CA ALA A 686 9.90 17.26 -19.63
C ALA A 686 9.50 15.84 -19.23
N LYS A 687 8.25 15.42 -19.50
CA LYS A 687 7.76 14.07 -19.18
C LYS A 687 8.56 12.97 -19.89
N LEU A 688 8.95 13.20 -21.14
CA LEU A 688 9.76 12.27 -21.90
C LEU A 688 11.11 12.04 -21.23
N ASN A 689 11.76 13.12 -20.78
CA ASN A 689 13.07 13.07 -20.14
C ASN A 689 13.02 12.56 -18.69
N GLU A 690 11.96 12.90 -17.94
CA GLU A 690 11.68 12.32 -16.63
C GLU A 690 11.56 10.79 -16.73
N TRP A 691 10.82 10.30 -17.72
CA TRP A 691 10.70 8.86 -17.98
C TRP A 691 12.02 8.22 -18.40
N ALA A 692 12.77 8.88 -19.29
CA ALA A 692 14.05 8.38 -19.80
C ALA A 692 15.11 8.22 -18.68
N THR A 693 15.13 9.13 -17.71
CA THR A 693 16.13 9.17 -16.63
C THR A 693 15.69 8.45 -15.36
N GLY A 694 14.43 8.04 -15.29
CA GLY A 694 13.82 7.54 -14.06
C GLY A 694 13.67 8.63 -12.98
N GLY A 695 13.64 9.91 -13.37
CA GLY A 695 13.53 11.05 -12.46
C GLY A 695 14.86 11.55 -11.89
N LEU A 696 16.00 11.01 -12.31
CA LEU A 696 17.32 11.46 -11.84
C LEU A 696 17.62 12.90 -12.30
N LEU A 697 17.78 13.81 -11.34
CA LEU A 697 18.18 15.21 -11.55
C LEU A 697 19.58 15.43 -10.99
N PRO A 698 20.35 16.40 -11.53
CA PRO A 698 21.62 16.80 -10.93
C PRO A 698 21.39 17.56 -9.63
N ASP A 699 22.29 17.38 -8.67
CA ASP A 699 22.34 18.13 -7.42
C ASP A 699 22.68 19.60 -7.68
N LEU A 700 23.55 19.85 -8.67
CA LEU A 700 23.92 21.18 -9.12
C LEU A 700 23.91 21.27 -10.65
N THR A 701 23.19 22.25 -11.18
CA THR A 701 23.31 22.68 -12.59
C THR A 701 24.10 23.98 -12.65
N VAL A 702 25.28 23.95 -13.27
CA VAL A 702 26.08 25.14 -13.59
C VAL A 702 25.65 25.66 -14.96
N LEU A 703 24.90 26.76 -14.98
CA LEU A 703 24.49 27.44 -16.19
C LEU A 703 25.52 28.52 -16.55
N ILE A 704 26.31 28.29 -17.61
CA ILE A 704 27.23 29.30 -18.14
C ILE A 704 26.49 30.13 -19.20
N ASP A 705 26.12 31.34 -18.81
CA ASP A 705 25.33 32.24 -19.64
C ASP A 705 26.21 33.15 -20.51
N VAL A 706 26.00 33.09 -21.83
CA VAL A 706 26.69 33.93 -22.81
C VAL A 706 25.67 34.38 -23.86
N PRO A 707 25.66 35.66 -24.26
CA PRO A 707 24.87 36.11 -25.40
C PRO A 707 25.18 35.30 -26.68
N PRO A 708 24.18 34.80 -27.43
CA PRO A 708 24.41 34.00 -28.62
C PRO A 708 25.26 34.72 -29.68
N SER A 709 25.11 36.03 -29.81
CA SER A 709 25.92 36.88 -30.68
C SER A 709 27.42 36.84 -30.38
N ILE A 710 27.80 36.53 -29.14
CA ILE A 710 29.20 36.33 -28.72
C ILE A 710 29.55 34.84 -28.85
N GLY A 711 28.71 33.95 -28.33
CA GLY A 711 28.97 32.51 -28.29
C GLY A 711 29.22 31.90 -29.67
N LEU A 712 28.41 32.26 -30.66
CA LEU A 712 28.52 31.75 -32.03
C LEU A 712 29.83 32.18 -32.74
N THR A 713 30.48 33.27 -32.30
CA THR A 713 31.77 33.70 -32.87
C THR A 713 32.96 32.86 -32.40
N ARG A 714 32.78 32.01 -31.38
CA ARG A 714 33.84 31.20 -30.77
C ARG A 714 34.05 29.85 -31.48
N PHE A 715 33.28 29.54 -32.52
CA PHE A 715 33.38 28.28 -33.27
C PHE A 715 34.31 28.38 -34.48
N ALA A 716 35.00 27.29 -34.78
CA ALA A 716 35.72 27.10 -36.04
C ALA A 716 34.85 26.27 -37.00
N SER A 717 34.76 26.69 -38.27
CA SER A 717 34.01 25.96 -39.31
C SER A 717 34.56 24.54 -39.52
N PRO A 718 33.69 23.55 -39.86
CA PRO A 718 32.25 23.68 -40.16
C PRO A 718 31.37 23.52 -38.91
N ALA A 719 30.33 24.36 -38.83
CA ALA A 719 29.28 24.28 -37.80
C ALA A 719 28.45 22.99 -37.94
N ASP A 720 28.07 22.39 -36.82
CA ASP A 720 27.13 21.27 -36.82
C ASP A 720 25.68 21.71 -37.10
N ARG A 721 24.76 20.75 -37.24
CA ARG A 721 23.36 21.03 -37.60
C ARG A 721 22.65 21.97 -36.62
N ILE A 722 23.00 21.96 -35.34
CA ILE A 722 22.37 22.80 -34.31
C ILE A 722 23.08 24.16 -34.23
N GLU A 723 24.39 24.19 -34.38
CA GLU A 723 25.20 25.41 -34.47
C GLU A 723 24.86 26.25 -35.71
N ALA A 724 24.35 25.62 -36.78
CA ALA A 724 23.91 26.29 -38.00
C ALA A 724 22.49 26.92 -37.90
N GLU A 725 21.80 26.82 -36.76
CA GLU A 725 20.47 27.42 -36.57
C GLU A 725 20.53 28.97 -36.51
N PRO A 726 19.43 29.67 -36.83
CA PRO A 726 19.40 31.13 -36.80
C PRO A 726 19.62 31.71 -35.40
N LEU A 727 20.12 32.95 -35.32
CA LEU A 727 20.34 33.66 -34.05
C LEU A 727 19.09 33.67 -33.14
N GLU A 728 17.90 33.84 -33.73
CA GLU A 728 16.63 33.82 -32.98
C GLU A 728 16.37 32.49 -32.27
N PHE A 729 16.80 31.36 -32.85
CA PHE A 729 16.70 30.05 -32.20
C PHE A 729 17.55 30.04 -30.92
N HIS A 730 18.80 30.49 -31.00
CA HIS A 730 19.69 30.53 -29.85
C HIS A 730 19.26 31.53 -28.78
N GLU A 731 18.63 32.65 -29.15
CA GLU A 731 18.01 33.59 -28.19
C GLU A 731 16.84 32.94 -27.44
N ARG A 732 16.00 32.15 -28.12
CA ARG A 732 14.94 31.37 -27.45
C ARG A 732 15.52 30.36 -26.46
N VAL A 733 16.55 29.63 -26.88
CA VAL A 733 17.27 28.65 -26.04
C VAL A 733 17.84 29.32 -24.78
N ARG A 734 18.55 30.45 -24.94
CA ARG A 734 19.13 31.20 -23.82
C ARG A 734 18.07 31.68 -22.84
N ARG A 735 16.97 32.24 -23.36
CA ARG A 735 15.85 32.70 -22.54
C ARG A 735 15.25 31.57 -21.72
N GLU A 736 15.11 30.38 -22.31
CA GLU A 736 14.60 29.21 -21.60
C GLU A 736 15.54 28.75 -20.48
N PHE A 737 16.85 28.67 -20.73
CA PHE A 737 17.82 28.36 -19.66
C PHE A 737 17.73 29.34 -18.48
N ARG A 738 17.63 30.65 -18.76
CA ARG A 738 17.45 31.66 -17.71
C ARG A 738 16.13 31.49 -16.96
N ALA A 739 15.05 31.11 -17.66
CA ALA A 739 13.76 30.85 -17.04
C ALA A 739 13.80 29.61 -16.13
N LEU A 740 14.45 28.53 -16.57
CA LEU A 740 14.66 27.32 -15.77
C LEU A 740 15.49 27.60 -14.52
N ALA A 741 16.57 28.39 -14.64
CA ALA A 741 17.39 28.81 -13.50
C ALA A 741 16.61 29.66 -12.51
N ALA A 742 15.80 30.62 -12.99
CA ALA A 742 14.96 31.47 -12.13
C ALA A 742 13.86 30.67 -11.40
N ALA A 743 13.39 29.56 -11.99
CA ALA A 743 12.37 28.71 -11.39
C ALA A 743 12.91 27.76 -10.31
N ALA A 744 14.23 27.51 -10.28
CA ALA A 744 14.87 26.58 -9.34
C ALA A 744 16.22 27.12 -8.82
N PRO A 745 16.22 28.27 -8.10
CA PRO A 745 17.46 28.95 -7.70
C PRO A 745 18.36 28.09 -6.81
N ASP A 746 17.80 27.19 -6.01
CA ASP A 746 18.57 26.33 -5.09
C ASP A 746 19.37 25.22 -5.81
N ARG A 747 19.05 24.91 -7.07
CA ARG A 747 19.73 23.88 -7.89
C ARG A 747 20.69 24.50 -8.91
N TYR A 748 20.64 25.81 -9.13
CA TYR A 748 21.33 26.47 -10.23
C TYR A 748 22.43 27.43 -9.74
N LEU A 749 23.62 27.27 -10.31
CA LEU A 749 24.66 28.29 -10.31
C LEU A 749 24.71 28.96 -11.68
N VAL A 750 24.26 30.21 -11.78
CA VAL A 750 24.34 30.99 -13.03
C VAL A 750 25.65 31.76 -13.04
N VAL A 751 26.50 31.50 -14.03
CA VAL A 751 27.82 32.14 -14.19
C VAL A 751 27.87 32.92 -15.49
N ASP A 752 28.39 34.15 -15.44
CA ASP A 752 28.63 34.95 -16.63
C ASP A 752 29.83 34.39 -17.42
N GLY A 753 29.56 33.79 -18.59
CA GLY A 753 30.59 33.21 -19.46
C GLY A 753 31.30 34.22 -20.37
N THR A 754 31.08 35.52 -20.18
CA THR A 754 31.87 36.59 -20.80
C THR A 754 33.15 36.91 -20.02
N LEU A 755 33.23 36.46 -18.76
CA LEU A 755 34.41 36.59 -17.92
C LEU A 755 35.59 35.74 -18.44
N PRO A 756 36.84 36.06 -18.04
CA PRO A 756 38.00 35.21 -18.31
C PRO A 756 37.80 33.78 -17.80
N GLN A 757 38.33 32.79 -18.52
CA GLN A 757 38.13 31.37 -18.24
C GLN A 757 38.54 31.00 -16.80
N GLU A 758 39.63 31.57 -16.31
CA GLU A 758 40.16 31.34 -14.96
C GLU A 758 39.20 31.87 -13.88
N GLU A 759 38.54 33.00 -14.14
CA GLU A 759 37.57 33.60 -13.21
C GLU A 759 36.30 32.75 -13.13
N VAL A 760 35.78 32.31 -14.28
CA VAL A 760 34.64 31.38 -14.35
C VAL A 760 34.97 30.08 -13.59
N SER A 761 36.17 29.55 -13.78
CA SER A 761 36.63 28.33 -13.09
C SER A 761 36.63 28.52 -11.57
N ARG A 762 37.11 29.67 -11.08
CA ARG A 762 37.18 29.99 -9.65
C ARG A 762 35.79 30.06 -9.03
N ILE A 763 34.87 30.80 -9.65
CA ILE A 763 33.47 30.92 -9.18
C ILE A 763 32.82 29.54 -9.02
N ILE A 764 33.02 28.66 -10.00
CA ILE A 764 32.45 27.30 -9.97
C ILE A 764 33.09 26.46 -8.86
N GLN A 765 34.41 26.50 -8.73
CA GLN A 765 35.13 25.75 -7.70
C GLN A 765 34.76 26.18 -6.29
N ASP A 766 34.63 27.49 -6.06
CA ASP A 766 34.27 28.05 -4.76
C ASP A 766 32.87 27.57 -4.34
N HIS A 767 31.89 27.60 -5.25
CA HIS A 767 30.55 27.10 -4.95
C HIS A 767 30.51 25.58 -4.76
N VAL A 768 31.20 24.81 -5.62
CA VAL A 768 31.24 23.35 -5.48
C VAL A 768 31.88 22.94 -4.15
N ARG A 769 32.87 23.69 -3.66
CA ARG A 769 33.51 23.43 -2.36
C ARG A 769 32.52 23.45 -1.19
N GLU A 770 31.48 24.28 -1.24
CA GLU A 770 30.47 24.40 -0.19
C GLU A 770 29.55 23.16 -0.11
N ILE A 771 29.45 22.39 -1.20
CA ILE A 771 28.54 21.24 -1.33
C ILE A 771 29.29 19.91 -1.43
N LEU A 772 30.62 19.91 -1.33
CA LEU A 772 31.41 18.67 -1.34
C LEU A 772 31.13 17.82 -0.10
N PRO A 773 30.99 16.50 -0.25
CA PRO A 773 30.91 15.59 0.89
C PRO A 773 32.24 15.57 1.67
N ASP A 774 32.16 15.34 2.99
CA ASP A 774 33.33 15.26 3.86
C ASP A 774 34.28 14.15 3.34
N PRO A 775 35.56 14.47 3.04
CA PRO A 775 36.47 13.53 2.36
C PRO A 775 36.85 12.30 3.19
N VAL A 776 36.44 12.20 4.46
CA VAL A 776 36.70 11.03 5.31
C VAL A 776 35.47 10.11 5.33
N PRO A 777 35.52 8.92 4.70
CA PRO A 777 34.51 7.90 4.91
C PRO A 777 34.40 7.59 6.40
N GLN A 778 33.19 7.50 6.96
CA GLN A 778 32.97 7.18 8.38
C GLN A 778 33.69 5.89 8.83
N GLU A 779 33.86 4.91 7.94
CA GLU A 779 34.63 3.68 8.21
C GLU A 779 36.11 3.93 8.54
N SER A 780 36.67 5.05 8.07
CA SER A 780 38.05 5.49 8.35
C SER A 780 38.20 6.11 9.75
N GLU A 781 37.15 6.77 10.25
CA GLU A 781 37.11 7.28 11.62
C GLU A 781 36.97 6.12 12.62
N ASP A 782 36.15 5.11 12.30
CA ASP A 782 36.02 3.89 13.10
C ASP A 782 37.35 3.11 13.19
N SER A 783 38.16 3.16 12.13
CA SER A 783 39.47 2.51 12.08
C SER A 783 40.55 3.27 12.87
N THR A 784 40.49 4.60 12.92
CA THR A 784 41.48 5.43 13.64
C THR A 784 41.26 5.48 15.16
N GLY A 785 40.06 5.17 15.64
CA GLY A 785 39.77 4.98 17.07
C GLY A 785 40.49 3.80 17.73
N THR A 786 41.20 2.96 16.95
CA THR A 786 41.95 1.79 17.45
C THR A 786 43.47 1.97 17.49
N MET A 787 44.01 3.12 17.08
CA MET A 787 45.45 3.37 17.28
C MET A 787 45.75 3.56 18.77
N PRO A 788 46.61 2.72 19.37
CA PRO A 788 47.04 2.95 20.74
C PRO A 788 47.82 4.28 20.78
N ALA A 789 47.40 5.18 21.67
CA ALA A 789 48.14 6.41 21.93
C ALA A 789 49.58 6.04 22.30
N ILE A 790 50.54 6.46 21.46
CA ILE A 790 51.96 6.39 21.81
C ILE A 790 52.12 7.31 23.03
N ARG A 791 52.31 6.71 24.19
CA ARG A 791 52.81 7.39 25.37
C ARG A 791 54.30 7.07 25.41
N ASP A 792 55.10 8.12 25.30
CA ASP A 792 56.57 8.08 25.40
C ASP A 792 57.05 7.35 26.66
#